data_AF-A0A2J6R4L3-F1
#
_entry.id   AF-A0A2J6R4L3-F1
#
_cell.length_a   1.000
_cell.length_b   1.000
_cell.length_c   1.000
_cell.angle_alpha   90.00
_cell.angle_beta   90.00
_cell.angle_gamma   90.00
#
_symmetry.space_group_name_H-M   'P 1'
#
loop_
_entity.id
_entity.type
_entity.pdbx_description
1 polymer ?
#
loop_
_entity_poly.entity_id
_entity_poly.type
_entity_poly.pdbx_seq_one_letter_code
_entity_poly.pdbx_strand_id
1 'polypeptide(L)'
;MAIITLSPSPAPPSPTQTTQDIINDFWQTNLAPATASAKPPTVLPSNVFAKLVGKSMPQGEVKGQSVDASYKKAVQDCISKVKTIVAECRRNNQKYSDPHFNLDDTQYCLTSLTATSDDSSDDGSTPDNTVTFDVTQKATSTGGPIFWGNVQPSSSADQDTPSDPTPACAKRVGDIFDKPEFFVHGKPHVMDTRQGAEGDCWFISSLGCLCVDVEFPKLIAKMCPAEARDEQVGVYGFVFFRDGEWISEIIDDKLYLTNPDYDDCDDDRRSVWDRSHNRLDPEVSREEYRKTFQSGSDALFYGSCRDPNETWVPLIEKAFAKAHGDYNAIDGGWPGEGIEDLTGGVTTLINSADILDRDQLWNEGFLKVNKEFLFNAGTRQYGHPDPSEIGRQGIEDDHAYSLLRAVDYDGNRLCQVKNPWGETEWNGPWSDGSKEWTSEALKALEYKFGNDGIFWMPYADFLRRYSQVWRTRVFTDEWNVAQHWTTVQVPWVGDYNDTKFEFDLPVAAKTVIVLSQLDTRYFMGLTGQYTFQLAFRLHKSGEKQHIIRGYSSGDRSATTEVDLEAGKYEVLLQISGLRDPTLPKIEDVVTQNWLARREKLVAIGLSYDVANAKGQGKDPEPAASSATAAPAAPSTPAVAVDASNIDSTAAAGTDVDATFTVDTDADPAPTDAPWDAVCVVGLKVFTPGTAAAIRVVKPTAAAPAVGKANLDVDDPEKDATEKVAK
;
A
#
# COMPACT_ATOMS: atom_id res chain seq x y z
N MET A 1 87.13 31.37 21.91
CA MET A 1 85.81 31.44 21.23
C MET A 1 85.05 30.19 21.60
N ALA A 2 83.78 30.32 22.01
CA ALA A 2 82.91 29.16 22.24
C ALA A 2 81.98 28.99 21.03
N ILE A 3 81.66 27.75 20.68
CA ILE A 3 80.75 27.42 19.57
C ILE A 3 79.35 27.24 20.17
N ILE A 4 78.36 27.92 19.61
CA ILE A 4 76.95 27.76 19.97
C ILE A 4 76.35 26.69 19.06
N THR A 5 75.85 25.60 19.65
CA THR A 5 75.03 24.60 18.95
C THR A 5 73.58 25.04 18.91
N LEU A 6 72.99 25.09 17.72
CA LEU A 6 71.55 25.34 17.53
C LEU A 6 70.77 24.02 17.61
N SER A 7 69.64 24.04 18.30
CA SER A 7 68.67 22.94 18.35
C SER A 7 67.96 22.74 17.00
N PRO A 8 67.49 21.52 16.68
CA PRO A 8 66.74 21.27 15.45
C PRO A 8 65.37 21.96 15.46
N SER A 9 64.87 22.28 14.26
CA SER A 9 63.52 22.85 14.05
C SER A 9 62.42 21.86 14.47
N PRO A 10 61.28 22.34 14.99
CA PRO A 10 60.09 21.49 15.12
C PRO A 10 59.63 20.97 13.75
N ALA A 11 58.97 19.81 13.76
CA ALA A 11 58.31 19.22 12.59
C ALA A 11 57.18 20.13 12.08
N PRO A 12 56.86 20.11 10.76
CA PRO A 12 55.71 20.84 10.24
C PRO A 12 54.41 20.33 10.86
N PRO A 13 53.39 21.20 11.05
CA PRO A 13 52.08 20.76 11.49
C PRO A 13 51.46 19.80 10.46
N SER A 14 50.64 18.87 10.94
CA SER A 14 49.80 18.02 10.09
C SER A 14 48.99 18.89 9.11
N PRO A 15 48.78 18.46 7.85
CA PRO A 15 47.97 19.22 6.91
C PRO A 15 46.57 19.40 7.47
N THR A 16 46.11 20.64 7.56
CA THR A 16 44.72 20.96 7.88
C THR A 16 43.82 20.37 6.80
N GLN A 17 42.93 19.45 7.21
CA GLN A 17 41.96 18.80 6.33
C GLN A 17 41.15 19.86 5.56
N THR A 18 41.04 19.72 4.25
CA THR A 18 40.32 20.73 3.44
C THR A 18 38.81 20.54 3.56
N THR A 19 38.04 21.58 3.24
CA THR A 19 36.56 21.47 3.17
C THR A 19 36.11 20.34 2.24
N GLN A 20 36.83 20.08 1.15
CA GLN A 20 36.51 18.98 0.25
C GLN A 20 36.83 17.61 0.87
N ASP A 21 37.89 17.50 1.67
CA ASP A 21 38.20 16.25 2.39
C ASP A 21 37.15 15.97 3.47
N ILE A 22 36.69 16.99 4.22
CA ILE A 22 35.59 16.86 5.20
C ILE A 22 34.30 16.39 4.50
N ILE A 23 33.99 16.95 3.34
CA ILE A 23 32.83 16.55 2.52
C ILE A 23 33.01 15.12 1.98
N ASN A 24 34.21 14.74 1.54
CA ASN A 24 34.51 13.39 1.07
C ASN A 24 34.41 12.35 2.18
N ASP A 25 34.90 12.66 3.39
CA ASP A 25 34.80 11.81 4.57
C ASP A 25 33.34 11.67 5.02
N PHE A 26 32.56 12.76 4.98
CA PHE A 26 31.12 12.70 5.24
C PHE A 26 30.40 11.79 4.24
N TRP A 27 30.66 11.93 2.93
CA TRP A 27 30.10 11.03 1.93
C TRP A 27 30.56 9.58 2.12
N GLN A 28 31.83 9.33 2.43
CA GLN A 28 32.36 7.98 2.66
C GLN A 28 31.80 7.32 3.94
N THR A 29 31.51 8.11 4.97
CA THR A 29 30.97 7.60 6.24
C THR A 29 29.46 7.39 6.17
N ASN A 30 28.72 8.27 5.49
CA ASN A 30 27.26 8.31 5.56
C ASN A 30 26.55 7.84 4.29
N LEU A 31 27.14 7.96 3.09
CA LEU A 31 26.47 7.67 1.81
C LEU A 31 27.16 6.61 0.92
N ALA A 32 28.42 6.27 1.17
CA ALA A 32 29.08 5.22 0.42
C ALA A 32 28.41 3.86 0.72
N PRO A 33 28.17 3.01 -0.29
CA PRO A 33 27.50 1.74 -0.08
C PRO A 33 28.33 0.87 0.86
N ALA A 34 27.71 0.41 1.95
CA ALA A 34 28.27 -0.61 2.82
C ALA A 34 28.70 -1.83 1.98
N THR A 35 29.83 -2.45 2.33
CA THR A 35 30.56 -3.38 1.44
C THR A 35 29.98 -4.80 1.38
N ALA A 36 28.67 -4.91 1.22
CA ALA A 36 27.95 -6.08 0.75
C ALA A 36 26.66 -5.64 0.04
N SER A 37 26.12 -6.49 -0.85
CA SER A 37 24.75 -6.29 -1.36
C SER A 37 23.78 -6.31 -0.19
N ALA A 38 23.30 -5.14 0.24
CA ALA A 38 22.30 -5.09 1.28
C ALA A 38 21.02 -5.79 0.80
N LYS A 39 20.29 -6.33 1.77
CA LYS A 39 19.02 -7.02 1.58
C LYS A 39 18.04 -6.41 2.57
N PRO A 40 16.73 -6.48 2.30
CA PRO A 40 15.75 -6.26 3.36
C PRO A 40 16.08 -7.16 4.55
N PRO A 41 15.84 -6.71 5.80
CA PRO A 41 15.95 -7.56 6.97
C PRO A 41 15.01 -8.77 6.87
N THR A 42 15.10 -9.69 7.82
CA THR A 42 14.16 -10.82 7.96
C THR A 42 13.54 -10.70 9.35
N VAL A 43 12.21 -10.60 9.42
CA VAL A 43 11.50 -10.36 10.68
C VAL A 43 11.31 -11.65 11.47
N LEU A 44 11.05 -12.78 10.79
CA LEU A 44 10.91 -14.06 11.49
C LEU A 44 12.26 -14.76 11.67
N PRO A 45 12.46 -15.53 12.76
CA PRO A 45 13.66 -16.34 12.96
C PRO A 45 13.96 -17.24 11.76
N SER A 46 15.23 -17.37 11.38
CA SER A 46 15.63 -17.93 10.07
C SER A 46 15.16 -19.37 9.82
N ASN A 47 14.94 -20.15 10.88
CA ASN A 47 14.34 -21.50 10.80
C ASN A 47 12.84 -21.48 10.48
N VAL A 48 12.12 -20.43 10.87
CA VAL A 48 10.72 -20.17 10.50
C VAL A 48 10.67 -19.68 9.04
N PHE A 49 11.49 -18.69 8.67
CA PHE A 49 11.63 -18.19 7.30
C PHE A 49 11.90 -19.33 6.30
N ALA A 50 12.92 -20.15 6.55
CA ALA A 50 13.29 -21.27 5.67
C ALA A 50 12.18 -22.34 5.55
N LYS A 51 11.33 -22.50 6.57
CA LYS A 51 10.21 -23.46 6.58
C LYS A 51 9.00 -22.95 5.80
N LEU A 52 8.69 -21.66 5.92
CA LEU A 52 7.46 -21.06 5.39
C LEU A 52 7.66 -20.40 4.02
N VAL A 53 8.75 -19.67 3.83
CA VAL A 53 9.00 -18.83 2.65
C VAL A 53 9.86 -19.53 1.59
N GLY A 54 10.84 -20.33 2.03
CA GLY A 54 11.87 -20.92 1.16
C GLY A 54 11.40 -21.89 0.06
N LYS A 55 10.10 -22.23 0.01
CA LYS A 55 9.48 -23.04 -1.06
C LYS A 55 8.94 -22.21 -2.23
N SER A 56 8.84 -20.90 -2.07
CA SER A 56 8.05 -20.02 -2.96
C SER A 56 8.89 -19.18 -3.93
N MET A 57 10.23 -19.21 -3.83
CA MET A 57 11.11 -18.32 -4.61
C MET A 57 11.22 -18.74 -6.09
N PRO A 58 11.00 -17.82 -7.05
CA PRO A 58 11.27 -18.04 -8.48
C PRO A 58 12.76 -18.32 -8.79
N GLN A 59 13.02 -18.99 -9.92
CA GLN A 59 14.38 -19.28 -10.40
C GLN A 59 14.46 -19.14 -11.93
N GLY A 60 15.40 -18.34 -12.43
CA GLY A 60 15.68 -18.20 -13.86
C GLY A 60 14.78 -17.25 -14.66
N GLU A 61 14.96 -17.27 -15.99
CA GLU A 61 14.23 -16.42 -16.96
C GLU A 61 12.71 -16.61 -16.88
N VAL A 62 11.98 -15.51 -16.69
CA VAL A 62 10.51 -15.54 -16.61
C VAL A 62 9.90 -15.19 -17.97
N LYS A 63 9.11 -16.12 -18.49
CA LYS A 63 8.32 -15.96 -19.73
C LYS A 63 6.91 -15.53 -19.40
N GLY A 64 6.32 -14.70 -20.25
CA GLY A 64 4.95 -14.24 -20.07
C GLY A 64 3.92 -15.36 -20.11
N GLN A 65 2.85 -15.20 -19.34
CA GLN A 65 1.70 -16.08 -19.24
C GLN A 65 0.41 -15.26 -19.32
N SER A 66 -0.72 -15.86 -19.66
CA SER A 66 -2.03 -15.16 -19.66
C SER A 66 -2.29 -14.53 -18.28
N VAL A 67 -2.82 -13.30 -18.25
CA VAL A 67 -3.14 -12.55 -17.01
C VAL A 67 -4.07 -13.33 -16.07
N ASP A 68 -4.91 -14.19 -16.65
CA ASP A 68 -5.88 -15.04 -15.97
C ASP A 68 -5.25 -16.23 -15.21
N ALA A 69 -3.97 -16.54 -15.43
CA ALA A 69 -3.33 -17.76 -14.95
C ALA A 69 -3.23 -17.85 -13.42
N SER A 70 -2.80 -16.76 -12.78
CA SER A 70 -2.73 -16.68 -11.31
C SER A 70 -4.13 -16.56 -10.68
N TYR A 71 -5.07 -15.83 -11.32
CA TYR A 71 -6.48 -15.76 -10.88
C TYR A 71 -7.12 -17.15 -10.80
N LYS A 72 -7.04 -17.93 -11.89
CA LYS A 72 -7.61 -19.29 -11.98
C LYS A 72 -7.03 -20.23 -10.91
N LYS A 73 -5.74 -20.10 -10.60
CA LYS A 73 -5.09 -20.83 -9.51
C LYS A 73 -5.61 -20.39 -8.13
N ALA A 74 -5.62 -19.09 -7.85
CA ALA A 74 -6.06 -18.54 -6.56
C ALA A 74 -7.51 -18.94 -6.23
N VAL A 75 -8.40 -18.85 -7.22
CA VAL A 75 -9.80 -19.31 -7.09
C VAL A 75 -9.88 -20.82 -6.82
N GLN A 76 -9.13 -21.65 -7.56
CA GLN A 76 -9.12 -23.10 -7.34
C GLN A 76 -8.60 -23.48 -5.94
N ASP A 77 -7.52 -22.84 -5.48
CA ASP A 77 -6.96 -23.05 -4.15
C ASP A 77 -7.96 -22.58 -3.06
N CYS A 78 -8.63 -21.43 -3.26
CA CYS A 78 -9.66 -20.90 -2.36
C CYS A 78 -10.85 -21.86 -2.21
N ILE A 79 -11.46 -22.27 -3.33
CA ILE A 79 -12.57 -23.24 -3.38
C ILE A 79 -12.19 -24.56 -2.68
N SER A 80 -10.93 -25.01 -2.82
CA SER A 80 -10.44 -26.26 -2.21
C SER A 80 -10.28 -26.15 -0.69
N LYS A 81 -9.79 -25.01 -0.19
CA LYS A 81 -9.75 -24.69 1.25
C LYS A 81 -11.16 -24.60 1.84
N VAL A 82 -12.06 -23.81 1.22
CA VAL A 82 -13.44 -23.62 1.70
C VAL A 82 -14.20 -24.94 1.77
N LYS A 83 -14.11 -25.80 0.75
CA LYS A 83 -14.71 -27.15 0.78
C LYS A 83 -14.18 -28.03 1.91
N THR A 84 -12.93 -27.85 2.31
CA THR A 84 -12.34 -28.55 3.46
C THR A 84 -12.91 -28.04 4.78
N ILE A 85 -12.96 -26.71 4.96
CA ILE A 85 -13.56 -26.04 6.13
C ILE A 85 -15.03 -26.45 6.29
N VAL A 86 -15.82 -26.35 5.22
CA VAL A 86 -17.24 -26.74 5.19
C VAL A 86 -17.46 -28.20 5.61
N ALA A 87 -16.59 -29.11 5.17
CA ALA A 87 -16.66 -30.53 5.54
C ALA A 87 -16.25 -30.81 6.99
N GLU A 88 -15.48 -29.93 7.63
CA GLU A 88 -15.12 -29.98 9.05
C GLU A 88 -16.21 -29.35 9.93
N CYS A 89 -16.63 -28.13 9.62
CA CYS A 89 -17.74 -27.43 10.28
C CYS A 89 -19.03 -28.28 10.31
N ARG A 90 -19.40 -28.90 9.18
CA ARG A 90 -20.56 -29.83 9.12
C ARG A 90 -20.35 -31.15 9.88
N ARG A 91 -19.10 -31.60 10.07
CA ARG A 91 -18.79 -32.79 10.89
C ARG A 91 -18.92 -32.49 12.39
N ASN A 92 -18.49 -31.30 12.80
CA ASN A 92 -18.46 -30.89 14.20
C ASN A 92 -19.76 -30.19 14.65
N ASN A 93 -20.69 -29.91 13.73
CA ASN A 93 -21.91 -29.13 13.94
C ASN A 93 -21.61 -27.72 14.50
N GLN A 94 -20.70 -27.01 13.82
CA GLN A 94 -20.23 -25.68 14.19
C GLN A 94 -20.26 -24.76 12.95
N LYS A 95 -20.45 -23.45 13.16
CA LYS A 95 -20.07 -22.45 12.14
C LYS A 95 -18.54 -22.35 12.04
N TYR A 96 -18.04 -21.78 10.95
CA TYR A 96 -16.64 -21.39 10.86
C TYR A 96 -16.35 -20.22 11.81
N SER A 97 -15.16 -20.20 12.38
CA SER A 97 -14.57 -19.03 13.02
C SER A 97 -13.16 -18.87 12.46
N ASP A 98 -12.77 -17.65 12.14
CA ASP A 98 -11.47 -17.37 11.53
C ASP A 98 -10.34 -17.38 12.58
N PRO A 99 -9.43 -18.37 12.57
CA PRO A 99 -8.36 -18.46 13.57
C PRO A 99 -7.24 -17.44 13.34
N HIS A 100 -7.34 -16.59 12.30
CA HIS A 100 -6.31 -15.64 11.89
C HIS A 100 -6.85 -14.21 11.68
N PHE A 101 -8.14 -13.97 11.98
CA PHE A 101 -8.79 -12.65 11.93
C PHE A 101 -10.08 -12.68 12.79
N ASN A 102 -9.95 -13.03 14.07
CA ASN A 102 -11.07 -13.15 14.99
C ASN A 102 -11.51 -11.78 15.52
N LEU A 103 -12.70 -11.31 15.15
CA LEU A 103 -13.17 -9.96 15.51
C LEU A 103 -13.39 -9.74 17.02
N ASP A 104 -13.42 -10.79 17.84
CA ASP A 104 -13.43 -10.68 19.31
C ASP A 104 -12.07 -10.24 19.87
N ASP A 105 -11.00 -10.34 19.08
CA ASP A 105 -9.68 -9.77 19.36
C ASP A 105 -9.54 -8.45 18.59
N THR A 106 -9.98 -7.37 19.24
CA THR A 106 -9.94 -6.01 18.70
C THR A 106 -8.49 -5.52 18.50
N GLN A 107 -7.57 -5.87 19.39
CA GLN A 107 -6.16 -5.47 19.28
C GLN A 107 -5.43 -6.17 18.12
N TYR A 108 -5.91 -7.32 17.66
CA TYR A 108 -5.45 -7.94 16.42
C TYR A 108 -6.15 -7.34 15.19
N CYS A 109 -7.47 -7.18 15.20
CA CYS A 109 -8.22 -6.89 13.97
C CYS A 109 -8.33 -5.39 13.61
N LEU A 110 -8.26 -4.48 14.59
CA LEU A 110 -8.47 -3.05 14.36
C LEU A 110 -7.17 -2.29 14.06
N THR A 111 -6.09 -2.55 14.80
CA THR A 111 -4.89 -1.70 14.78
C THR A 111 -3.64 -2.38 14.22
N SER A 112 -2.83 -1.61 13.51
CA SER A 112 -1.52 -2.03 13.00
C SER A 112 -0.43 -2.13 14.08
N LEU A 113 0.72 -2.72 13.76
CA LEU A 113 1.81 -2.98 14.73
C LEU A 113 2.44 -1.72 15.37
N THR A 114 2.21 -0.55 14.79
CA THR A 114 2.72 0.75 15.27
C THR A 114 1.76 1.53 16.16
N ALA A 115 0.52 1.08 16.32
CA ALA A 115 -0.39 1.63 17.32
C ALA A 115 0.14 1.36 18.75
N THR A 116 0.07 2.37 19.61
CA THR A 116 0.54 2.33 21.00
C THR A 116 -0.55 1.81 21.94
N SER A 117 -0.21 1.57 23.21
CA SER A 117 -1.17 1.12 24.23
C SER A 117 -2.29 2.13 24.47
N ASP A 118 -1.98 3.41 24.31
CA ASP A 118 -2.83 4.52 24.72
C ASP A 118 -3.93 4.80 23.66
N ASP A 119 -3.75 4.25 22.45
CA ASP A 119 -4.73 4.22 21.36
C ASP A 119 -5.84 3.16 21.59
N SER A 120 -5.75 2.36 22.66
CA SER A 120 -6.82 1.45 23.10
C SER A 120 -7.39 1.89 24.45
N SER A 121 -8.69 2.15 24.49
CA SER A 121 -9.40 2.63 25.69
C SER A 121 -9.34 1.61 26.83
N ASP A 122 -8.50 1.86 27.84
CA ASP A 122 -8.37 1.04 29.04
C ASP A 122 -9.59 1.23 29.97
N ASP A 123 -10.40 0.19 30.14
CA ASP A 123 -11.48 0.18 31.13
C ASP A 123 -10.88 -0.01 32.54
N GLY A 124 -11.14 0.98 33.41
CA GLY A 124 -10.32 1.27 34.58
C GLY A 124 -10.33 0.19 35.68
N SER A 125 -9.47 -0.82 35.54
CA SER A 125 -9.20 -1.80 36.59
C SER A 125 -7.69 -2.06 36.78
N THR A 126 -7.11 -1.40 37.79
CA THR A 126 -5.68 -1.52 38.10
C THR A 126 -5.29 -2.93 38.57
N PRO A 127 -4.06 -3.34 38.26
CA PRO A 127 -3.13 -3.56 39.36
C PRO A 127 -1.82 -2.77 39.22
N ASP A 128 -1.52 -1.98 40.25
CA ASP A 128 -0.32 -1.17 40.43
C ASP A 128 1.00 -1.94 40.19
N ASN A 129 1.86 -1.40 39.30
CA ASN A 129 3.32 -1.46 39.43
C ASN A 129 3.96 -0.26 38.70
N THR A 130 3.97 0.87 39.39
CA THR A 130 4.66 2.12 39.00
C THR A 130 6.12 1.96 38.53
N VAL A 131 6.43 2.49 37.34
CA VAL A 131 7.66 3.30 37.09
C VAL A 131 7.33 4.44 36.12
N THR A 132 7.21 5.66 36.64
CA THR A 132 7.09 6.92 35.88
C THR A 132 8.46 7.49 35.52
N PHE A 133 8.59 8.23 34.41
CA PHE A 133 9.38 9.47 34.36
C PHE A 133 8.90 10.43 33.25
N ASP A 134 8.70 11.70 33.61
CA ASP A 134 8.44 12.84 32.69
C ASP A 134 9.58 13.01 31.67
N VAL A 135 9.35 13.32 30.40
CA VAL A 135 8.68 14.51 29.80
C VAL A 135 9.44 15.81 30.02
N THR A 136 10.12 16.26 28.96
CA THR A 136 10.33 17.69 28.66
C THR A 136 10.06 17.94 27.19
N GLN A 137 8.86 18.43 26.86
CA GLN A 137 8.59 18.99 25.52
C GLN A 137 9.46 20.21 25.25
N LYS A 138 9.88 20.41 24.00
CA LYS A 138 10.32 21.72 23.51
C LYS A 138 10.11 21.87 22.00
N ALA A 139 9.04 22.56 21.62
CA ALA A 139 8.73 22.80 20.21
C ALA A 139 9.61 23.92 19.61
N THR A 140 10.18 23.68 18.43
CA THR A 140 10.75 24.73 17.56
C THR A 140 10.33 24.51 16.11
N SER A 141 9.36 25.30 15.64
CA SER A 141 8.85 25.25 14.26
C SER A 141 9.74 26.02 13.28
N THR A 142 10.30 25.33 12.29
CA THR A 142 10.87 25.93 11.07
C THR A 142 10.56 25.01 9.89
N GLY A 143 10.00 25.56 8.80
CA GLY A 143 9.37 24.76 7.73
C GLY A 143 10.34 24.12 6.74
N GLY A 144 9.91 22.98 6.19
CA GLY A 144 10.49 22.30 5.02
C GLY A 144 9.49 22.23 3.84
N PRO A 145 9.90 21.70 2.67
CA PRO A 145 9.06 21.66 1.47
C PRO A 145 7.93 20.62 1.55
N ILE A 146 6.79 20.95 0.96
CA ILE A 146 5.61 20.08 0.89
C ILE A 146 5.86 18.96 -0.14
N PHE A 147 5.82 17.71 0.31
CA PHE A 147 5.67 16.53 -0.54
C PHE A 147 4.33 15.86 -0.24
N TRP A 148 3.67 15.37 -1.28
CA TRP A 148 2.35 14.70 -1.21
C TRP A 148 2.55 13.18 -1.25
N GLY A 149 1.77 12.44 -0.48
CA GLY A 149 1.92 10.98 -0.31
C GLY A 149 2.92 10.63 0.79
N ASN A 150 2.44 10.60 2.03
CA ASN A 150 3.10 9.95 3.18
C ASN A 150 2.02 9.70 4.25
N VAL A 151 2.19 8.63 5.03
CA VAL A 151 1.32 8.24 6.15
C VAL A 151 1.14 9.41 7.12
N GLN A 152 -0.10 9.68 7.58
CA GLN A 152 -0.37 10.61 8.67
C GLN A 152 0.13 10.02 10.00
N PRO A 153 1.07 10.66 10.73
CA PRO A 153 1.12 10.52 12.17
C PRO A 153 -0.03 11.36 12.77
N SER A 154 -0.81 10.78 13.68
CA SER A 154 -1.92 11.49 14.35
C SER A 154 -1.43 12.79 15.00
N SER A 155 -2.02 13.92 14.61
CA SER A 155 -1.44 15.22 14.90
C SER A 155 -1.75 15.72 16.32
N SER A 156 -0.75 15.67 17.19
CA SER A 156 -0.59 16.50 18.40
C SER A 156 -1.80 16.59 19.35
N ALA A 157 -1.74 15.85 20.47
CA ALA A 157 -2.66 16.03 21.58
C ALA A 157 -2.54 17.43 22.22
N ASP A 158 -3.63 18.20 22.21
CA ASP A 158 -4.25 18.74 23.43
C ASP A 158 -5.70 19.25 23.17
N GLN A 159 -6.56 19.21 24.19
CA GLN A 159 -7.99 19.64 24.24
C GLN A 159 -9.06 18.78 23.53
N ASP A 160 -9.81 18.01 24.34
CA ASP A 160 -11.24 17.66 24.17
C ASP A 160 -11.74 17.23 22.77
N THR A 161 -10.92 16.53 21.98
CA THR A 161 -11.42 15.73 20.87
C THR A 161 -12.14 14.48 21.40
N PRO A 162 -13.32 14.11 20.86
CA PRO A 162 -13.83 12.75 21.05
C PRO A 162 -12.78 11.75 20.56
N SER A 163 -12.58 10.65 21.29
CA SER A 163 -11.85 9.50 20.77
C SER A 163 -12.50 9.04 19.46
N ASP A 164 -11.68 8.69 18.47
CA ASP A 164 -12.19 8.13 17.22
C ASP A 164 -13.15 6.96 17.52
N PRO A 165 -14.29 6.87 16.81
CA PRO A 165 -15.30 5.87 17.10
C PRO A 165 -14.70 4.47 16.97
N THR A 166 -15.00 3.59 17.91
CA THR A 166 -14.57 2.20 17.89
C THR A 166 -15.75 1.24 17.76
N PRO A 167 -15.58 0.07 17.12
CA PRO A 167 -16.59 -0.98 17.11
C PRO A 167 -17.06 -1.40 18.50
N ALA A 168 -18.37 -1.38 18.73
CA ALA A 168 -18.93 -1.61 20.05
C ALA A 168 -19.16 -3.10 20.36
N CYS A 169 -19.42 -3.95 19.35
CA CYS A 169 -19.38 -5.41 19.46
C CYS A 169 -19.23 -6.08 18.08
N ALA A 170 -19.04 -7.40 18.04
CA ALA A 170 -19.00 -8.19 16.81
C ALA A 170 -20.02 -9.35 16.82
N LYS A 171 -20.92 -9.39 15.84
CA LYS A 171 -21.98 -10.40 15.71
C LYS A 171 -21.93 -11.13 14.38
N ARG A 172 -22.55 -12.32 14.28
CA ARG A 172 -22.62 -13.03 12.99
C ARG A 172 -23.75 -12.49 12.13
N VAL A 173 -23.60 -12.62 10.82
CA VAL A 173 -24.64 -12.32 9.82
C VAL A 173 -26.01 -12.91 10.20
N GLY A 174 -26.06 -14.12 10.77
CA GLY A 174 -27.30 -14.76 11.20
C GLY A 174 -27.99 -14.16 12.45
N ASP A 175 -27.31 -13.27 13.18
CA ASP A 175 -27.84 -12.59 14.38
C ASP A 175 -28.23 -11.12 14.07
N ILE A 176 -27.56 -10.53 13.06
CA ILE A 176 -27.75 -9.16 12.56
C ILE A 176 -28.90 -9.09 11.56
N PHE A 177 -29.03 -10.07 10.65
CA PHE A 177 -29.95 -9.99 9.52
C PHE A 177 -31.14 -10.95 9.69
N ASP A 178 -32.37 -10.45 9.55
CA ASP A 178 -33.58 -11.27 9.64
C ASP A 178 -33.68 -12.30 8.48
N LYS A 179 -33.14 -11.96 7.30
CA LYS A 179 -33.17 -12.82 6.12
C LYS A 179 -31.98 -12.54 5.16
N PRO A 180 -30.73 -12.79 5.58
CA PRO A 180 -29.53 -12.40 4.84
C PRO A 180 -29.44 -13.03 3.45
N GLU A 181 -29.17 -12.20 2.44
CA GLU A 181 -28.81 -12.60 1.08
C GLU A 181 -27.47 -11.96 0.70
N PHE A 182 -26.52 -12.72 0.17
CA PHE A 182 -25.20 -12.17 -0.19
C PHE A 182 -25.31 -11.12 -1.32
N PHE A 183 -26.11 -11.43 -2.35
CA PHE A 183 -26.53 -10.47 -3.37
C PHE A 183 -28.07 -10.48 -3.42
N VAL A 184 -28.70 -9.39 -3.00
CA VAL A 184 -30.15 -9.21 -3.15
C VAL A 184 -30.47 -9.09 -4.64
N HIS A 185 -31.56 -9.71 -5.07
CA HIS A 185 -31.89 -9.91 -6.49
C HIS A 185 -30.84 -10.70 -7.31
N GLY A 186 -29.82 -11.30 -6.66
CA GLY A 186 -28.86 -12.22 -7.27
C GLY A 186 -27.72 -11.59 -8.06
N LYS A 187 -27.51 -10.27 -7.95
CA LYS A 187 -26.34 -9.55 -8.51
C LYS A 187 -25.98 -8.35 -7.64
N PRO A 188 -24.68 -8.00 -7.50
CA PRO A 188 -24.29 -6.73 -6.91
C PRO A 188 -24.68 -5.55 -7.82
N HIS A 189 -24.85 -4.39 -7.23
CA HIS A 189 -25.22 -3.15 -7.89
C HIS A 189 -24.57 -1.93 -7.21
N VAL A 190 -24.45 -0.82 -7.93
CA VAL A 190 -23.71 0.37 -7.48
C VAL A 190 -24.45 1.20 -6.41
N MET A 191 -25.70 0.82 -6.10
CA MET A 191 -26.46 1.39 -4.98
C MET A 191 -26.15 0.71 -3.65
N ASP A 192 -25.59 -0.51 -3.69
CA ASP A 192 -25.37 -1.32 -2.51
C ASP A 192 -24.29 -0.65 -1.65
N THR A 193 -23.17 -0.23 -2.26
CA THR A 193 -22.03 0.33 -1.55
C THR A 193 -22.34 1.64 -0.82
N ARG A 194 -22.19 1.58 0.51
CA ARG A 194 -22.09 2.71 1.44
C ARG A 194 -20.86 2.51 2.32
N GLN A 195 -20.05 3.55 2.49
CA GLN A 195 -18.93 3.58 3.44
C GLN A 195 -19.46 3.55 4.89
N GLY A 196 -18.66 3.00 5.81
CA GLY A 196 -18.92 3.06 7.26
C GLY A 196 -18.08 4.14 7.94
N ALA A 197 -17.61 3.86 9.16
CA ALA A 197 -16.79 4.77 9.95
C ALA A 197 -15.28 4.76 9.62
N GLU A 198 -14.79 3.88 8.75
CA GLU A 198 -13.38 3.84 8.32
C GLU A 198 -13.09 4.91 7.25
N GLY A 199 -11.85 5.40 7.16
CA GLY A 199 -11.40 6.30 6.08
C GLY A 199 -11.17 5.62 4.73
N ASP A 200 -11.77 4.45 4.50
CA ASP A 200 -11.54 3.57 3.35
C ASP A 200 -12.25 4.00 2.05
N CYS A 201 -12.61 5.29 1.92
CA CYS A 201 -13.40 5.82 0.80
C CYS A 201 -12.86 5.41 -0.57
N TRP A 202 -11.54 5.27 -0.69
CA TRP A 202 -10.83 4.80 -1.88
C TRP A 202 -11.20 3.37 -2.30
N PHE A 203 -11.39 2.46 -1.34
CA PHE A 203 -11.81 1.08 -1.56
C PHE A 203 -13.31 1.00 -1.91
N ILE A 204 -14.19 1.65 -1.13
CA ILE A 204 -15.63 1.68 -1.42
C ILE A 204 -15.92 2.34 -2.79
N SER A 205 -15.17 3.40 -3.13
CA SER A 205 -15.20 4.05 -4.44
C SER A 205 -14.69 3.14 -5.57
N SER A 206 -13.74 2.24 -5.28
CA SER A 206 -13.28 1.21 -6.21
C SER A 206 -14.36 0.14 -6.44
N LEU A 207 -15.00 -0.36 -5.37
CA LEU A 207 -16.13 -1.28 -5.46
C LEU A 207 -17.27 -0.71 -6.31
N GLY A 208 -17.59 0.59 -6.15
CA GLY A 208 -18.60 1.30 -6.95
C GLY A 208 -18.33 1.22 -8.47
N CYS A 209 -17.08 1.41 -8.89
CA CYS A 209 -16.66 1.25 -10.30
C CYS A 209 -16.83 -0.18 -10.82
N LEU A 210 -16.63 -1.19 -9.96
CA LEU A 210 -16.77 -2.61 -10.33
C LEU A 210 -18.25 -3.08 -10.42
N CYS A 211 -19.20 -2.27 -9.97
CA CYS A 211 -20.64 -2.60 -9.89
C CYS A 211 -21.50 -2.11 -11.07
N VAL A 212 -20.90 -1.55 -12.13
CA VAL A 212 -21.67 -1.03 -13.27
C VAL A 212 -22.07 -2.15 -14.24
N ASP A 213 -23.35 -2.43 -14.31
CA ASP A 213 -23.96 -3.49 -15.14
C ASP A 213 -23.87 -3.12 -16.64
N VAL A 214 -23.29 -3.98 -17.49
CA VAL A 214 -24.01 -5.12 -18.11
C VAL A 214 -23.03 -6.12 -18.75
N GLU A 215 -22.02 -5.63 -19.50
CA GLU A 215 -21.22 -6.46 -20.44
C GLU A 215 -19.73 -6.64 -20.11
N PHE A 216 -19.17 -5.93 -19.13
CA PHE A 216 -17.73 -5.98 -18.80
C PHE A 216 -17.50 -5.93 -17.28
N PRO A 217 -16.49 -6.61 -16.72
CA PRO A 217 -16.33 -8.07 -16.77
C PRO A 217 -17.07 -8.83 -15.65
N LYS A 218 -18.07 -8.21 -14.99
CA LYS A 218 -18.73 -8.72 -13.76
C LYS A 218 -17.75 -9.00 -12.61
N LEU A 219 -16.91 -8.02 -12.31
CA LEU A 219 -15.71 -8.19 -11.48
C LEU A 219 -16.01 -8.59 -10.02
N ILE A 220 -17.01 -8.01 -9.35
CA ILE A 220 -17.37 -8.40 -7.97
C ILE A 220 -17.69 -9.91 -7.85
N ALA A 221 -18.39 -10.48 -8.84
CA ALA A 221 -18.69 -11.92 -8.87
C ALA A 221 -17.45 -12.80 -9.13
N LYS A 222 -16.36 -12.23 -9.68
CA LYS A 222 -15.05 -12.89 -9.75
C LYS A 222 -14.30 -12.85 -8.41
N MET A 223 -14.55 -11.86 -7.55
CA MET A 223 -13.89 -11.73 -6.24
C MET A 223 -14.40 -12.76 -5.23
N CYS A 224 -15.72 -13.03 -5.20
CA CYS A 224 -16.30 -14.08 -4.36
C CYS A 224 -17.16 -15.07 -5.18
N PRO A 225 -16.53 -16.08 -5.81
CA PRO A 225 -17.24 -17.14 -6.53
C PRO A 225 -18.22 -17.91 -5.62
N ALA A 226 -19.35 -18.35 -6.17
CA ALA A 226 -20.37 -19.06 -5.40
C ALA A 226 -19.85 -20.38 -4.79
N GLU A 227 -18.93 -21.07 -5.48
CA GLU A 227 -18.28 -22.29 -4.98
C GLU A 227 -17.21 -22.04 -3.91
N ALA A 228 -16.90 -20.78 -3.61
CA ALA A 228 -15.97 -20.33 -2.57
C ALA A 228 -16.67 -19.82 -1.30
N ARG A 229 -17.99 -20.04 -1.15
CA ARG A 229 -18.72 -19.69 0.09
C ARG A 229 -19.74 -20.76 0.48
N ASP A 230 -20.13 -20.74 1.76
CA ASP A 230 -21.24 -21.51 2.32
C ASP A 230 -21.85 -20.72 3.47
N GLU A 231 -22.96 -20.04 3.19
CA GLU A 231 -23.62 -19.07 4.08
C GLU A 231 -24.16 -19.74 5.36
N GLN A 232 -24.52 -21.03 5.27
CA GLN A 232 -24.99 -21.80 6.42
C GLN A 232 -23.84 -22.09 7.40
N VAL A 233 -22.67 -22.45 6.89
CA VAL A 233 -21.44 -22.59 7.69
C VAL A 233 -20.90 -21.23 8.13
N GLY A 234 -21.21 -20.16 7.42
CA GLY A 234 -20.69 -18.81 7.69
C GLY A 234 -19.23 -18.67 7.29
N VAL A 235 -18.86 -19.17 6.10
CA VAL A 235 -17.50 -19.08 5.54
C VAL A 235 -17.54 -18.48 4.14
N TYR A 236 -16.67 -17.50 3.90
CA TYR A 236 -16.57 -16.78 2.63
C TYR A 236 -15.12 -16.70 2.17
N GLY A 237 -14.85 -17.15 0.95
CA GLY A 237 -13.58 -17.06 0.26
C GLY A 237 -13.58 -15.95 -0.77
N PHE A 238 -12.62 -15.04 -0.66
CA PHE A 238 -12.37 -13.94 -1.57
C PHE A 238 -11.03 -14.12 -2.30
N VAL A 239 -10.87 -13.46 -3.44
CA VAL A 239 -9.59 -13.34 -4.13
C VAL A 239 -9.30 -11.87 -4.45
N PHE A 240 -8.04 -11.48 -4.27
CA PHE A 240 -7.52 -10.13 -4.51
C PHE A 240 -6.20 -10.24 -5.29
N PHE A 241 -5.74 -9.15 -5.89
CA PHE A 241 -4.45 -9.05 -6.57
C PHE A 241 -3.44 -8.36 -5.66
N ARG A 242 -2.21 -8.89 -5.57
CA ARG A 242 -1.13 -8.33 -4.73
C ARG A 242 0.24 -8.64 -5.32
N ASP A 243 1.09 -7.62 -5.46
CA ASP A 243 2.46 -7.74 -6.00
C ASP A 243 2.56 -8.60 -7.28
N GLY A 244 1.66 -8.40 -8.23
CA GLY A 244 1.66 -9.09 -9.53
C GLY A 244 0.98 -10.46 -9.56
N GLU A 245 0.42 -10.95 -8.45
CA GLU A 245 -0.21 -12.27 -8.36
C GLU A 245 -1.56 -12.22 -7.65
N TRP A 246 -2.48 -13.12 -8.00
CA TRP A 246 -3.73 -13.26 -7.27
C TRP A 246 -3.53 -14.12 -6.01
N ILE A 247 -4.08 -13.64 -4.90
CA ILE A 247 -4.11 -14.30 -3.58
C ILE A 247 -5.55 -14.74 -3.24
N SER A 248 -5.72 -15.46 -2.14
CA SER A 248 -7.03 -15.90 -1.64
C SER A 248 -7.15 -15.74 -0.13
N GLU A 249 -8.08 -14.93 0.33
CA GLU A 249 -8.42 -14.82 1.76
C GLU A 249 -9.74 -15.52 2.08
N ILE A 250 -9.85 -16.06 3.28
CA ILE A 250 -11.06 -16.76 3.76
C ILE A 250 -11.39 -16.23 5.14
N ILE A 251 -12.63 -15.76 5.30
CA ILE A 251 -13.16 -15.17 6.53
C ILE A 251 -14.40 -15.91 7.04
N ASP A 252 -14.73 -15.70 8.32
CA ASP A 252 -16.04 -16.06 8.88
C ASP A 252 -17.09 -14.96 8.72
N ASP A 253 -18.33 -15.26 9.11
CA ASP A 253 -19.49 -14.38 9.02
C ASP A 253 -19.68 -13.38 10.18
N LYS A 254 -18.68 -13.14 11.03
CA LYS A 254 -18.73 -12.04 12.02
C LYS A 254 -18.52 -10.66 11.38
N LEU A 255 -19.26 -9.65 11.83
CA LEU A 255 -19.16 -8.25 11.43
C LEU A 255 -19.25 -7.34 12.67
N TYR A 256 -18.63 -6.16 12.59
CA TYR A 256 -18.63 -5.15 13.66
C TYR A 256 -19.88 -4.27 13.64
N LEU A 257 -20.39 -3.90 14.82
CA LEU A 257 -21.59 -3.09 15.02
C LEU A 257 -21.31 -1.76 15.74
N THR A 258 -22.14 -0.75 15.44
CA THR A 258 -22.12 0.59 16.08
C THR A 258 -22.59 0.59 17.54
N ASN A 259 -23.40 -0.39 17.92
CA ASN A 259 -23.99 -0.51 19.25
C ASN A 259 -23.55 -1.79 19.97
N PRO A 260 -23.26 -1.73 21.29
CA PRO A 260 -22.89 -2.88 22.09
C PRO A 260 -24.11 -3.79 22.32
N ASP A 261 -23.91 -4.92 23.00
CA ASP A 261 -25.02 -5.79 23.40
C ASP A 261 -25.88 -5.21 24.52
N TYR A 262 -27.16 -5.55 24.56
CA TYR A 262 -28.11 -4.99 25.55
C TYR A 262 -27.69 -5.25 27.01
N ASP A 263 -27.11 -6.43 27.26
CA ASP A 263 -26.58 -6.81 28.58
C ASP A 263 -25.19 -6.21 28.85
N ASP A 264 -24.40 -5.98 27.80
CA ASP A 264 -23.05 -5.37 27.87
C ASP A 264 -23.08 -3.83 27.85
N CYS A 265 -24.24 -3.22 27.59
CA CYS A 265 -24.46 -1.79 27.71
C CYS A 265 -24.08 -1.29 29.10
N ASP A 266 -23.27 -0.24 29.12
CA ASP A 266 -23.07 0.64 30.27
C ASP A 266 -24.44 1.09 30.83
N ASP A 267 -24.56 1.07 32.16
CA ASP A 267 -25.85 1.00 32.86
C ASP A 267 -26.80 2.16 32.49
N ASP A 268 -26.26 3.33 32.14
CA ASP A 268 -27.05 4.48 31.71
C ASP A 268 -27.71 4.29 30.35
N ARG A 269 -27.06 3.66 29.35
CA ARG A 269 -27.67 3.40 28.02
C ARG A 269 -28.87 2.47 28.16
N ARG A 270 -28.70 1.34 28.83
CA ARG A 270 -29.78 0.38 29.14
C ARG A 270 -30.87 1.04 29.99
N SER A 271 -30.49 1.79 31.03
CA SER A 271 -31.43 2.50 31.90
C SER A 271 -32.25 3.55 31.15
N VAL A 272 -31.69 4.27 30.16
CA VAL A 272 -32.43 5.20 29.30
C VAL A 272 -33.40 4.45 28.39
N TRP A 273 -32.96 3.35 27.78
CA TRP A 273 -33.80 2.48 26.94
C TRP A 273 -35.00 1.91 27.70
N ASP A 274 -34.76 1.26 28.83
CA ASP A 274 -35.82 0.69 29.68
C ASP A 274 -36.78 1.77 30.20
N ARG A 275 -36.28 2.96 30.56
CA ARG A 275 -37.14 4.07 31.00
C ARG A 275 -38.03 4.60 29.88
N SER A 276 -37.52 4.71 28.64
CA SER A 276 -38.30 5.21 27.50
C SER A 276 -39.36 4.21 27.02
N HIS A 277 -39.11 2.90 27.18
CA HIS A 277 -40.05 1.83 26.80
C HIS A 277 -40.97 1.36 27.95
N ASN A 278 -41.15 2.18 28.99
CA ASN A 278 -42.00 1.92 30.17
C ASN A 278 -41.60 0.70 31.04
N ARG A 279 -40.34 0.25 30.95
CA ARG A 279 -39.80 -0.96 31.58
C ARG A 279 -40.58 -2.22 31.17
N LEU A 280 -40.37 -2.61 29.92
CA LEU A 280 -40.86 -3.89 29.39
C LEU A 280 -40.33 -5.07 30.21
N ASP A 281 -40.88 -6.26 29.95
CA ASP A 281 -40.23 -7.49 30.36
C ASP A 281 -38.80 -7.55 29.76
N PRO A 282 -37.76 -7.96 30.51
CA PRO A 282 -36.37 -7.89 30.04
C PRO A 282 -36.11 -8.61 28.71
N GLU A 283 -36.80 -9.71 28.43
CA GLU A 283 -36.63 -10.44 27.16
C GLU A 283 -37.24 -9.67 25.98
N VAL A 284 -38.32 -8.92 26.22
CA VAL A 284 -38.92 -8.02 25.23
C VAL A 284 -38.06 -6.78 25.04
N SER A 285 -37.52 -6.19 26.12
CA SER A 285 -36.61 -5.04 26.03
C SER A 285 -35.35 -5.37 25.22
N ARG A 286 -34.76 -6.57 25.43
CA ARG A 286 -33.61 -7.08 24.67
C ARG A 286 -33.91 -7.28 23.18
N GLU A 287 -35.05 -7.89 22.84
CA GLU A 287 -35.41 -8.15 21.43
C GLU A 287 -35.86 -6.87 20.68
N GLU A 288 -36.46 -5.89 21.37
CA GLU A 288 -36.70 -4.56 20.79
C GLU A 288 -35.39 -3.76 20.62
N TYR A 289 -34.46 -3.84 21.57
CA TYR A 289 -33.12 -3.25 21.45
C TYR A 289 -32.36 -3.83 20.26
N ARG A 290 -32.31 -5.17 20.13
CA ARG A 290 -31.67 -5.86 19.00
C ARG A 290 -32.22 -5.37 17.67
N LYS A 291 -33.55 -5.24 17.55
CA LYS A 291 -34.23 -4.75 16.36
C LYS A 291 -33.96 -3.29 16.03
N THR A 292 -33.68 -2.46 17.04
CA THR A 292 -33.48 -1.01 16.86
C THR A 292 -32.02 -0.64 16.58
N PHE A 293 -31.06 -1.38 17.15
CA PHE A 293 -29.64 -0.99 17.12
C PHE A 293 -28.66 -2.06 16.60
N GLN A 294 -29.09 -3.30 16.42
CA GLN A 294 -28.22 -4.41 16.03
C GLN A 294 -28.75 -5.20 14.83
N SER A 295 -29.77 -4.69 14.14
CA SER A 295 -30.45 -5.41 13.06
C SER A 295 -30.36 -4.68 11.72
N GLY A 296 -29.97 -5.42 10.69
CA GLY A 296 -29.81 -4.93 9.33
C GLY A 296 -28.59 -4.05 9.09
N SER A 297 -28.43 -3.60 7.85
CA SER A 297 -27.23 -2.94 7.35
C SER A 297 -26.88 -1.60 8.01
N ASP A 298 -27.86 -0.93 8.62
CA ASP A 298 -27.66 0.36 9.33
C ASP A 298 -27.07 0.18 10.74
N ALA A 299 -26.97 -1.06 11.24
CA ALA A 299 -26.31 -1.37 12.52
C ALA A 299 -24.79 -1.65 12.38
N LEU A 300 -24.29 -1.76 11.15
CA LEU A 300 -22.89 -2.07 10.87
C LEU A 300 -22.00 -0.85 11.17
N PHE A 301 -20.84 -1.10 11.77
CA PHE A 301 -19.84 -0.06 12.05
C PHE A 301 -19.07 0.37 10.80
N TYR A 302 -18.72 -0.62 9.97
CA TYR A 302 -17.99 -0.45 8.72
C TYR A 302 -18.94 -0.53 7.51
N GLY A 303 -18.38 -0.61 6.30
CA GLY A 303 -19.07 -0.54 5.02
C GLY A 303 -20.29 -1.45 4.92
N SER A 304 -21.40 -0.91 4.41
CA SER A 304 -22.71 -1.54 4.50
C SER A 304 -23.44 -1.55 3.16
N CYS A 305 -24.40 -2.46 3.01
CA CYS A 305 -25.28 -2.51 1.86
C CYS A 305 -26.51 -1.60 2.06
N ARG A 306 -27.02 -0.94 1.00
CA ARG A 306 -28.25 -0.12 1.06
C ARG A 306 -29.53 -0.93 1.28
N ASP A 307 -29.59 -2.20 0.86
CA ASP A 307 -30.68 -3.10 1.29
C ASP A 307 -30.39 -3.60 2.72
N PRO A 308 -31.37 -3.58 3.65
CA PRO A 308 -31.16 -3.96 5.04
C PRO A 308 -30.90 -5.46 5.27
N ASN A 309 -30.92 -6.31 4.25
CA ASN A 309 -30.62 -7.75 4.33
C ASN A 309 -29.48 -8.19 3.39
N GLU A 310 -28.82 -7.28 2.70
CA GLU A 310 -27.69 -7.60 1.82
C GLU A 310 -26.35 -7.54 2.55
N THR A 311 -25.42 -8.45 2.22
CA THR A 311 -24.23 -8.69 3.06
C THR A 311 -22.87 -8.68 2.34
N TRP A 312 -22.80 -8.50 1.01
CA TRP A 312 -21.52 -8.64 0.31
C TRP A 312 -20.50 -7.54 0.61
N VAL A 313 -20.93 -6.28 0.80
CA VAL A 313 -20.05 -5.12 1.07
C VAL A 313 -19.26 -5.30 2.38
N PRO A 314 -19.87 -5.48 3.56
CA PRO A 314 -19.13 -5.70 4.80
C PRO A 314 -18.26 -6.96 4.80
N LEU A 315 -18.65 -7.98 4.03
CA LEU A 315 -17.86 -9.21 3.91
C LEU A 315 -16.63 -9.05 3.01
N ILE A 316 -16.72 -8.31 1.89
CA ILE A 316 -15.54 -8.06 1.03
C ILE A 316 -14.58 -7.07 1.69
N GLU A 317 -15.09 -6.06 2.37
CA GLU A 317 -14.32 -5.10 3.16
C GLU A 317 -13.55 -5.79 4.29
N LYS A 318 -14.22 -6.61 5.13
CA LYS A 318 -13.54 -7.43 6.15
C LYS A 318 -12.45 -8.33 5.55
N ALA A 319 -12.69 -8.91 4.37
CA ALA A 319 -11.68 -9.73 3.69
C ALA A 319 -10.51 -8.88 3.13
N PHE A 320 -10.76 -7.62 2.75
CA PHE A 320 -9.76 -6.66 2.31
C PHE A 320 -8.92 -6.13 3.48
N ALA A 321 -9.55 -5.78 4.62
CA ALA A 321 -8.88 -5.49 5.88
C ALA A 321 -7.99 -6.67 6.31
N LYS A 322 -8.50 -7.91 6.28
CA LYS A 322 -7.68 -9.12 6.53
C LYS A 322 -6.51 -9.26 5.55
N ALA A 323 -6.71 -8.97 4.26
CA ALA A 323 -5.65 -9.05 3.25
C ALA A 323 -4.51 -8.05 3.50
N HIS A 324 -4.78 -6.95 4.20
CA HIS A 324 -3.81 -5.93 4.61
C HIS A 324 -3.37 -6.03 6.09
N GLY A 325 -4.07 -6.83 6.90
CA GLY A 325 -3.67 -7.22 8.27
C GLY A 325 -4.59 -6.69 9.37
N ASP A 326 -5.25 -5.55 9.16
CA ASP A 326 -6.21 -4.89 10.05
C ASP A 326 -7.08 -3.88 9.27
N TYR A 327 -8.11 -3.35 9.92
CA TYR A 327 -8.92 -2.25 9.38
C TYR A 327 -8.13 -0.94 9.26
N ASN A 328 -7.30 -0.58 10.24
CA ASN A 328 -6.42 0.60 10.14
C ASN A 328 -5.45 0.56 8.95
N ALA A 329 -5.02 -0.62 8.48
CA ALA A 329 -4.22 -0.77 7.26
C ALA A 329 -4.97 -0.43 5.94
N ILE A 330 -6.30 -0.34 5.97
CA ILE A 330 -7.12 0.09 4.82
C ILE A 330 -7.66 1.53 4.95
N ASP A 331 -7.37 2.23 6.05
CA ASP A 331 -7.56 3.68 6.15
C ASP A 331 -6.72 4.43 5.09
N GLY A 332 -7.26 5.54 4.59
CA GLY A 332 -6.66 6.54 3.69
C GLY A 332 -5.82 6.01 2.53
N GLY A 333 -6.33 6.03 1.29
CA GLY A 333 -5.61 5.49 0.13
C GLY A 333 -5.99 6.04 -1.24
N TRP A 334 -5.36 5.54 -2.30
CA TRP A 334 -5.60 5.98 -3.68
C TRP A 334 -6.62 5.06 -4.37
N PRO A 335 -7.77 5.56 -4.87
CA PRO A 335 -8.81 4.68 -5.41
C PRO A 335 -8.37 3.96 -6.70
N GLY A 336 -7.50 4.57 -7.49
CA GLY A 336 -6.90 3.89 -8.64
C GLY A 336 -6.05 2.66 -8.29
N GLU A 337 -5.46 2.64 -7.10
CA GLU A 337 -4.74 1.50 -6.55
C GLU A 337 -5.71 0.42 -6.04
N GLY A 338 -6.82 0.81 -5.40
CA GLY A 338 -7.88 -0.12 -4.98
C GLY A 338 -8.49 -0.89 -6.16
N ILE A 339 -8.60 -0.29 -7.35
CA ILE A 339 -8.96 -1.02 -8.56
C ILE A 339 -7.82 -1.96 -9.04
N GLU A 340 -6.53 -1.64 -8.87
CA GLU A 340 -5.46 -2.62 -9.17
C GLU A 340 -5.61 -3.87 -8.29
N ASP A 341 -5.83 -3.69 -6.98
CA ASP A 341 -6.01 -4.78 -6.00
C ASP A 341 -7.28 -5.62 -6.24
N LEU A 342 -8.34 -4.99 -6.76
CA LEU A 342 -9.61 -5.65 -7.09
C LEU A 342 -9.68 -6.23 -8.52
N THR A 343 -8.71 -5.97 -9.40
CA THR A 343 -8.82 -6.36 -10.83
C THR A 343 -7.56 -6.90 -11.49
N GLY A 344 -6.38 -6.73 -10.89
CA GLY A 344 -5.10 -6.96 -11.58
C GLY A 344 -4.85 -6.02 -12.78
N GLY A 345 -5.62 -4.93 -12.87
CA GLY A 345 -5.46 -3.88 -13.85
C GLY A 345 -4.21 -3.02 -13.62
N VAL A 346 -4.05 -1.99 -14.45
CA VAL A 346 -2.96 -1.01 -14.33
C VAL A 346 -3.50 0.40 -14.46
N THR A 347 -3.14 1.25 -13.52
CA THR A 347 -3.64 2.62 -13.38
C THR A 347 -2.71 3.64 -14.04
N THR A 348 -3.32 4.74 -14.52
CA THR A 348 -2.63 5.99 -14.84
C THR A 348 -3.32 7.13 -14.11
N LEU A 349 -2.60 7.88 -13.29
CA LEU A 349 -3.06 9.13 -12.72
C LEU A 349 -3.04 10.24 -13.78
N ILE A 350 -4.15 10.97 -13.90
CA ILE A 350 -4.31 12.16 -14.74
C ILE A 350 -4.69 13.33 -13.83
N ASN A 351 -3.80 14.31 -13.70
CA ASN A 351 -4.14 15.59 -13.07
C ASN A 351 -5.01 16.42 -14.03
N SER A 352 -6.12 16.99 -13.56
CA SER A 352 -7.03 17.76 -14.43
C SER A 352 -6.44 19.09 -14.94
N ALA A 353 -5.41 19.59 -14.27
CA ALA A 353 -4.62 20.75 -14.69
C ALA A 353 -3.68 20.44 -15.88
N ASP A 354 -3.17 19.22 -15.98
CA ASP A 354 -2.11 18.83 -16.93
C ASP A 354 -2.66 18.28 -18.27
N ILE A 355 -3.98 18.27 -18.45
CA ILE A 355 -4.64 17.75 -19.66
C ILE A 355 -4.42 18.71 -20.84
N LEU A 356 -3.52 18.31 -21.75
CA LEU A 356 -3.24 19.01 -23.02
C LEU A 356 -4.48 19.08 -23.95
N ASP A 357 -5.14 17.94 -24.17
CA ASP A 357 -6.34 17.85 -25.03
C ASP A 357 -7.49 17.17 -24.28
N ARG A 358 -8.54 17.96 -24.01
CA ARG A 358 -9.77 17.55 -23.30
C ARG A 358 -10.79 16.90 -24.23
N ASP A 359 -10.69 17.11 -25.54
CA ASP A 359 -11.53 16.42 -26.53
C ASP A 359 -10.97 15.02 -26.81
N GLN A 360 -9.65 14.87 -26.95
CA GLN A 360 -9.01 13.55 -27.07
C GLN A 360 -9.27 12.70 -25.80
N LEU A 361 -9.04 13.26 -24.60
CA LEU A 361 -9.29 12.54 -23.35
C LEU A 361 -10.76 12.11 -23.19
N TRP A 362 -11.71 12.92 -23.66
CA TRP A 362 -13.12 12.52 -23.67
C TRP A 362 -13.38 11.33 -24.60
N ASN A 363 -12.98 11.46 -25.87
CA ASN A 363 -13.30 10.49 -26.93
C ASN A 363 -12.55 9.15 -26.77
N GLU A 364 -11.26 9.21 -26.39
CA GLU A 364 -10.39 8.03 -26.30
C GLU A 364 -10.28 7.46 -24.88
N GLY A 365 -10.67 8.25 -23.87
CA GLY A 365 -10.69 7.86 -22.46
C GLY A 365 -12.10 7.70 -21.89
N PHE A 366 -12.76 8.81 -21.58
CA PHE A 366 -14.01 8.81 -20.79
C PHE A 366 -15.14 7.99 -21.44
N LEU A 367 -15.38 8.15 -22.74
CA LEU A 367 -16.39 7.37 -23.47
C LEU A 367 -16.11 5.85 -23.49
N LYS A 368 -14.94 5.40 -23.03
CA LYS A 368 -14.56 3.99 -22.86
C LYS A 368 -14.68 3.46 -21.42
N VAL A 369 -15.27 4.23 -20.51
CA VAL A 369 -15.63 3.75 -19.16
C VAL A 369 -16.49 2.48 -19.25
N ASN A 370 -16.15 1.48 -18.44
CA ASN A 370 -16.71 0.13 -18.43
C ASN A 370 -16.59 -0.65 -19.75
N LYS A 371 -15.62 -0.29 -20.62
CA LYS A 371 -15.35 -0.96 -21.91
C LYS A 371 -13.86 -1.29 -22.09
N GLU A 372 -12.98 -0.33 -21.82
CA GLU A 372 -11.52 -0.51 -21.75
C GLU A 372 -10.94 -0.05 -20.40
N PHE A 373 -11.61 0.91 -19.74
CA PHE A 373 -11.13 1.53 -18.52
C PHE A 373 -12.20 1.54 -17.43
N LEU A 374 -11.76 1.48 -16.18
CA LEU A 374 -12.48 1.98 -15.02
C LEU A 374 -11.87 3.33 -14.61
N PHE A 375 -12.64 4.15 -13.89
CA PHE A 375 -12.23 5.51 -13.55
C PHE A 375 -12.68 5.91 -12.14
N ASN A 376 -11.75 6.46 -11.35
CA ASN A 376 -12.06 7.17 -10.12
C ASN A 376 -11.63 8.63 -10.24
N ALA A 377 -12.27 9.49 -9.46
CA ALA A 377 -11.94 10.89 -9.31
C ALA A 377 -11.61 11.20 -7.85
N GLY A 378 -10.78 12.20 -7.61
CA GLY A 378 -10.38 12.64 -6.28
C GLY A 378 -10.36 14.15 -6.17
N THR A 379 -10.79 14.62 -5.02
CA THR A 379 -10.47 15.96 -4.53
C THR A 379 -9.17 15.89 -3.72
N ARG A 380 -8.63 17.05 -3.37
CA ARG A 380 -7.57 17.18 -2.37
C ARG A 380 -8.17 17.89 -1.16
N GLN A 381 -7.52 17.84 -0.02
CA GLN A 381 -7.78 18.76 1.08
C GLN A 381 -7.56 20.22 0.59
N TYR A 382 -8.62 21.04 0.56
CA TYR A 382 -8.49 22.49 0.32
C TYR A 382 -8.63 23.33 1.60
N GLY A 383 -8.81 22.69 2.77
CA GLY A 383 -8.84 23.33 4.08
C GLY A 383 -10.14 24.08 4.33
N HIS A 384 -11.23 23.34 4.56
CA HIS A 384 -12.58 23.90 4.68
C HIS A 384 -12.73 24.86 5.87
N PRO A 385 -13.15 26.13 5.64
CA PRO A 385 -13.84 26.90 6.66
C PRO A 385 -15.30 26.45 6.70
N ASP A 386 -15.70 25.82 7.82
CA ASP A 386 -17.08 25.39 8.13
C ASP A 386 -17.67 24.29 7.20
N PRO A 387 -18.05 23.10 7.73
CA PRO A 387 -18.76 22.07 6.95
C PRO A 387 -20.14 22.49 6.44
N SER A 388 -20.74 23.55 6.98
CA SER A 388 -22.03 24.09 6.53
C SER A 388 -21.93 25.07 5.36
N GLU A 389 -20.73 25.54 5.01
CA GLU A 389 -20.53 26.33 3.78
C GLU A 389 -20.49 25.41 2.56
N ILE A 390 -21.55 25.44 1.74
CA ILE A 390 -21.74 24.62 0.52
C ILE A 390 -20.83 25.08 -0.66
N GLY A 391 -19.61 25.57 -0.37
CA GLY A 391 -18.72 26.26 -1.30
C GLY A 391 -18.24 25.40 -2.48
N ARG A 392 -18.21 24.08 -2.33
CA ARG A 392 -17.80 23.14 -3.38
C ARG A 392 -18.95 22.49 -4.16
N GLN A 393 -20.19 22.93 -3.91
CA GLN A 393 -21.42 22.46 -4.57
C GLN A 393 -21.79 20.98 -4.30
N GLY A 394 -21.57 20.49 -3.07
CA GLY A 394 -21.85 19.10 -2.69
C GLY A 394 -20.82 18.09 -3.21
N ILE A 395 -19.57 18.54 -3.39
CA ILE A 395 -18.41 17.70 -3.68
C ILE A 395 -17.40 17.88 -2.54
N GLU A 396 -17.19 16.82 -1.78
CA GLU A 396 -16.37 16.80 -0.56
C GLU A 396 -14.87 16.96 -0.84
N ASP A 397 -14.13 17.36 0.17
CA ASP A 397 -12.67 17.47 0.14
C ASP A 397 -11.98 16.19 0.61
N ASP A 398 -10.77 15.97 0.10
CA ASP A 398 -9.92 14.79 0.38
C ASP A 398 -10.61 13.42 0.15
N HIS A 399 -11.59 13.38 -0.76
CA HIS A 399 -12.53 12.27 -0.92
C HIS A 399 -12.50 11.62 -2.31
N ALA A 400 -12.78 10.31 -2.35
CA ALA A 400 -12.70 9.47 -3.55
C ALA A 400 -14.07 9.19 -4.16
N TYR A 401 -14.24 9.41 -5.48
CA TYR A 401 -15.51 9.28 -6.20
C TYR A 401 -15.41 8.28 -7.37
N SER A 402 -16.46 7.48 -7.60
CA SER A 402 -16.53 6.53 -8.72
C SER A 402 -17.07 7.23 -9.98
N LEU A 403 -16.41 7.14 -11.13
CA LEU A 403 -17.00 7.58 -12.42
C LEU A 403 -17.72 6.38 -13.06
N LEU A 404 -19.05 6.41 -13.06
CA LEU A 404 -19.87 5.26 -13.46
C LEU A 404 -20.22 5.26 -14.95
N ARG A 405 -20.52 6.42 -15.55
CA ARG A 405 -20.89 6.56 -16.97
C ARG A 405 -20.32 7.87 -17.51
N ALA A 406 -20.05 7.88 -18.82
CA ALA A 406 -19.73 9.08 -19.59
C ALA A 406 -20.49 9.02 -20.92
N VAL A 407 -21.25 10.06 -21.26
CA VAL A 407 -22.11 10.10 -22.45
C VAL A 407 -22.17 11.49 -23.08
N ASP A 408 -22.33 11.55 -24.40
CA ASP A 408 -22.79 12.73 -25.12
C ASP A 408 -24.33 12.67 -25.23
N TYR A 409 -25.03 13.61 -24.60
CA TYR A 409 -26.49 13.74 -24.63
C TYR A 409 -26.92 15.16 -25.00
N ASP A 410 -27.65 15.30 -26.12
CA ASP A 410 -28.14 16.58 -26.66
C ASP A 410 -27.06 17.70 -26.72
N GLY A 411 -25.85 17.34 -27.15
CA GLY A 411 -24.69 18.25 -27.22
C GLY A 411 -23.97 18.49 -25.88
N ASN A 412 -24.42 17.90 -24.78
CA ASN A 412 -23.78 17.96 -23.47
C ASN A 412 -22.94 16.71 -23.22
N ARG A 413 -21.70 16.89 -22.74
CA ARG A 413 -20.86 15.80 -22.23
C ARG A 413 -21.12 15.64 -20.74
N LEU A 414 -21.69 14.51 -20.35
CA LEU A 414 -22.16 14.25 -18.99
C LEU A 414 -21.42 13.05 -18.37
N CYS A 415 -20.93 13.25 -17.15
CA CYS A 415 -20.38 12.22 -16.27
C CYS A 415 -21.44 11.82 -15.24
N GLN A 416 -21.69 10.52 -15.05
CA GLN A 416 -22.39 10.02 -13.87
C GLN A 416 -21.35 9.60 -12.84
N VAL A 417 -21.47 10.11 -11.62
CA VAL A 417 -20.48 9.97 -10.55
C VAL A 417 -21.19 9.45 -9.28
N LYS A 418 -20.50 8.63 -8.46
CA LYS A 418 -20.98 8.22 -7.14
C LYS A 418 -20.07 8.71 -6.01
N ASN A 419 -20.68 9.26 -4.96
CA ASN A 419 -20.10 9.40 -3.62
C ASN A 419 -20.18 8.04 -2.88
N PRO A 420 -19.06 7.46 -2.38
CA PRO A 420 -19.07 6.18 -1.68
C PRO A 420 -19.82 6.22 -0.33
N TRP A 421 -20.09 7.39 0.26
CA TRP A 421 -20.96 7.52 1.43
C TRP A 421 -22.41 7.09 1.15
N GLY A 422 -22.84 7.10 -0.13
CA GLY A 422 -24.23 6.82 -0.50
C GLY A 422 -25.20 7.97 -0.21
N GLU A 423 -24.65 9.16 0.03
CA GLU A 423 -25.35 10.43 0.17
C GLU A 423 -24.42 11.60 -0.21
N THR A 424 -24.96 12.83 -0.17
CA THR A 424 -24.29 14.11 -0.45
C THR A 424 -23.75 14.24 -1.88
N GLU A 425 -24.39 15.14 -2.63
CA GLU A 425 -24.40 15.11 -4.10
C GLU A 425 -24.20 16.50 -4.72
N TRP A 426 -23.70 16.49 -5.95
CA TRP A 426 -23.57 17.68 -6.79
C TRP A 426 -24.87 18.49 -6.86
N ASN A 427 -24.78 19.81 -6.62
CA ASN A 427 -25.91 20.74 -6.69
C ASN A 427 -25.87 21.74 -7.87
N GLY A 428 -24.91 21.59 -8.78
CA GLY A 428 -24.84 22.37 -10.03
C GLY A 428 -25.77 21.85 -11.13
N PRO A 429 -25.54 22.21 -12.42
CA PRO A 429 -26.33 21.70 -13.54
C PRO A 429 -26.30 20.17 -13.62
N TRP A 430 -27.45 19.55 -13.96
CA TRP A 430 -27.69 18.09 -13.98
C TRP A 430 -27.76 17.39 -12.60
N SER A 431 -27.69 18.14 -11.49
CA SER A 431 -28.09 17.68 -10.16
C SER A 431 -29.54 17.24 -10.06
N ASP A 432 -29.92 16.56 -8.97
CA ASP A 432 -31.31 16.16 -8.69
C ASP A 432 -32.33 17.31 -8.74
N GLY A 433 -31.93 18.51 -8.30
CA GLY A 433 -32.75 19.72 -8.35
C GLY A 433 -32.72 20.49 -9.69
N SER A 434 -32.00 20.01 -10.71
CA SER A 434 -31.74 20.78 -11.93
C SER A 434 -32.93 20.88 -12.90
N LYS A 435 -33.09 22.08 -13.45
CA LYS A 435 -34.06 22.42 -14.52
C LYS A 435 -33.72 21.76 -15.87
N GLU A 436 -32.49 21.26 -16.02
CA GLU A 436 -31.98 20.57 -17.21
C GLU A 436 -32.67 19.20 -17.43
N TRP A 437 -33.27 18.62 -16.39
CA TRP A 437 -33.99 17.34 -16.48
C TRP A 437 -35.34 17.47 -17.20
N THR A 438 -35.45 16.83 -18.37
CA THR A 438 -36.72 16.59 -19.06
C THR A 438 -37.17 15.12 -18.92
N SER A 439 -38.43 14.83 -19.28
CA SER A 439 -38.95 13.45 -19.30
C SER A 439 -38.20 12.55 -20.29
N GLU A 440 -37.70 13.14 -21.37
CA GLU A 440 -36.86 12.50 -22.38
C GLU A 440 -35.46 12.21 -21.82
N ALA A 441 -34.85 13.18 -21.14
CA ALA A 441 -33.52 13.05 -20.55
C ALA A 441 -33.48 11.99 -19.43
N LEU A 442 -34.46 12.01 -18.52
CA LEU A 442 -34.59 11.01 -17.46
C LEU A 442 -34.71 9.59 -18.03
N LYS A 443 -35.44 9.43 -19.14
CA LYS A 443 -35.58 8.13 -19.82
C LYS A 443 -34.32 7.73 -20.61
N ALA A 444 -33.60 8.68 -21.20
CA ALA A 444 -32.41 8.41 -22.02
C ALA A 444 -31.14 8.16 -21.18
N LEU A 445 -31.04 8.78 -20.00
CA LEU A 445 -29.96 8.60 -19.03
C LEU A 445 -30.29 7.59 -17.93
N GLU A 446 -31.51 7.01 -17.99
CA GLU A 446 -32.02 5.96 -17.07
C GLU A 446 -32.00 6.37 -15.59
N TYR A 447 -32.12 7.68 -15.35
CA TYR A 447 -31.89 8.30 -14.06
C TYR A 447 -33.13 8.28 -13.15
N LYS A 448 -32.89 8.30 -11.83
CA LYS A 448 -33.90 8.39 -10.78
C LYS A 448 -33.40 9.37 -9.72
N PHE A 449 -34.29 10.22 -9.25
CA PHE A 449 -34.01 11.16 -8.15
C PHE A 449 -34.00 10.45 -6.80
N GLY A 450 -33.13 10.89 -5.90
CA GLY A 450 -32.99 10.43 -4.53
C GLY A 450 -31.57 10.60 -3.99
N ASN A 451 -31.43 10.92 -2.70
CA ASN A 451 -30.13 10.91 -2.01
C ASN A 451 -29.62 9.45 -1.93
N ASP A 452 -28.74 9.09 -2.86
CA ASP A 452 -28.06 7.79 -2.94
C ASP A 452 -26.58 7.87 -3.35
N GLY A 453 -26.09 9.11 -3.46
CA GLY A 453 -24.73 9.48 -3.80
C GLY A 453 -24.49 9.53 -5.30
N ILE A 454 -25.44 9.13 -6.15
CA ILE A 454 -25.21 8.99 -7.60
C ILE A 454 -25.84 10.14 -8.40
N PHE A 455 -25.01 11.06 -8.88
CA PHE A 455 -25.45 12.25 -9.61
C PHE A 455 -24.86 12.35 -11.03
N TRP A 456 -25.48 13.16 -11.88
CA TRP A 456 -24.90 13.57 -13.17
C TRP A 456 -24.32 14.98 -13.10
N MET A 457 -23.20 15.21 -13.78
CA MET A 457 -22.58 16.55 -13.91
C MET A 457 -21.92 16.74 -15.29
N PRO A 458 -21.75 17.99 -15.77
CA PRO A 458 -20.99 18.27 -16.99
C PRO A 458 -19.52 17.87 -16.86
N TYR A 459 -18.95 17.27 -17.91
CA TYR A 459 -17.51 16.94 -17.99
C TYR A 459 -16.60 18.16 -17.75
N ALA A 460 -17.03 19.34 -18.19
CA ALA A 460 -16.32 20.60 -17.97
C ALA A 460 -16.30 21.04 -16.49
N ASP A 461 -17.25 20.60 -15.66
CA ASP A 461 -17.28 20.85 -14.21
C ASP A 461 -16.62 19.72 -13.43
N PHE A 462 -16.73 18.46 -13.89
CA PHE A 462 -15.96 17.33 -13.38
C PHE A 462 -14.46 17.66 -13.35
N LEU A 463 -13.90 18.14 -14.46
CA LEU A 463 -12.49 18.57 -14.56
C LEU A 463 -12.14 19.86 -13.77
N ARG A 464 -13.12 20.55 -13.17
CA ARG A 464 -12.88 21.70 -12.27
C ARG A 464 -12.96 21.33 -10.80
N ARG A 465 -13.79 20.33 -10.45
CA ARG A 465 -14.04 19.90 -9.07
C ARG A 465 -13.04 18.85 -8.61
N TYR A 466 -12.72 17.90 -9.49
CA TYR A 466 -11.72 16.86 -9.24
C TYR A 466 -10.37 17.29 -9.80
N SER A 467 -9.34 17.25 -8.95
CA SER A 467 -7.96 17.59 -9.31
C SER A 467 -7.20 16.38 -9.84
N GLN A 468 -7.60 15.17 -9.43
CA GLN A 468 -6.99 13.90 -9.79
C GLN A 468 -8.05 12.95 -10.36
N VAL A 469 -7.68 12.25 -11.42
CA VAL A 469 -8.51 11.24 -12.09
C VAL A 469 -7.63 10.01 -12.32
N TRP A 470 -7.95 8.90 -11.69
CA TRP A 470 -7.28 7.62 -11.94
C TRP A 470 -8.02 6.87 -13.02
N ARG A 471 -7.30 6.47 -14.08
CA ARG A 471 -7.81 5.64 -15.18
C ARG A 471 -7.14 4.28 -15.12
N THR A 472 -7.90 3.24 -14.79
CA THR A 472 -7.40 1.86 -14.68
C THR A 472 -7.74 1.06 -15.93
N ARG A 473 -6.74 0.58 -16.66
CA ARG A 473 -6.94 -0.40 -17.74
C ARG A 473 -7.14 -1.78 -17.11
N VAL A 474 -8.26 -2.42 -17.42
CA VAL A 474 -8.55 -3.80 -17.02
C VAL A 474 -8.13 -4.74 -18.16
N PHE A 475 -7.49 -5.86 -17.83
CA PHE A 475 -7.01 -6.82 -18.83
C PHE A 475 -7.98 -7.97 -19.07
N THR A 476 -8.13 -8.32 -20.35
CA THR A 476 -8.86 -9.47 -20.90
C THR A 476 -7.95 -10.69 -21.05
N ASP A 477 -8.52 -11.88 -21.26
CA ASP A 477 -7.78 -13.15 -21.34
C ASP A 477 -6.83 -13.25 -22.56
N GLU A 478 -7.05 -12.40 -23.57
CA GLU A 478 -6.13 -12.17 -24.69
C GLU A 478 -4.77 -11.56 -24.31
N TRP A 479 -4.65 -10.97 -23.10
CA TRP A 479 -3.40 -10.39 -22.61
C TRP A 479 -2.54 -11.41 -21.89
N ASN A 480 -1.23 -11.31 -22.12
CA ASN A 480 -0.21 -11.98 -21.34
C ASN A 480 0.57 -10.95 -20.52
N VAL A 481 0.97 -11.33 -19.31
CA VAL A 481 1.91 -10.59 -18.47
C VAL A 481 3.19 -11.41 -18.31
N ALA A 482 4.34 -10.79 -18.59
CA ALA A 482 5.62 -11.22 -18.08
C ALA A 482 5.98 -10.37 -16.86
N GLN A 483 6.59 -10.95 -15.84
CA GLN A 483 7.06 -10.18 -14.69
C GLN A 483 8.37 -10.74 -14.11
N HIS A 484 9.19 -9.89 -13.52
CA HIS A 484 10.36 -10.31 -12.75
C HIS A 484 10.61 -9.32 -11.61
N TRP A 485 10.97 -9.83 -10.44
CA TRP A 485 11.28 -9.03 -9.25
C TRP A 485 12.79 -9.06 -8.92
N THR A 486 13.30 -8.01 -8.28
CA THR A 486 14.66 -7.96 -7.73
C THR A 486 14.74 -6.95 -6.58
N THR A 487 15.62 -7.20 -5.62
CA THR A 487 16.13 -6.16 -4.72
C THR A 487 17.03 -5.19 -5.49
N VAL A 488 17.00 -3.90 -5.13
CA VAL A 488 17.93 -2.85 -5.58
C VAL A 488 18.40 -1.99 -4.39
N GLN A 489 19.65 -1.53 -4.42
CA GLN A 489 20.15 -0.51 -3.50
C GLN A 489 19.78 0.86 -4.09
N VAL A 490 19.01 1.67 -3.35
CA VAL A 490 18.58 2.98 -3.84
C VAL A 490 19.69 4.01 -3.59
N PRO A 491 20.22 4.68 -4.63
CA PRO A 491 21.28 5.67 -4.46
C PRO A 491 20.73 6.99 -3.89
N TRP A 492 21.38 7.55 -2.87
CA TRP A 492 20.98 8.83 -2.26
C TRP A 492 20.86 9.99 -3.27
N VAL A 493 21.66 9.97 -4.34
CA VAL A 493 21.65 10.99 -5.39
C VAL A 493 20.45 10.92 -6.35
N GLY A 494 19.60 9.89 -6.28
CA GLY A 494 18.42 9.75 -7.15
C GLY A 494 18.74 9.53 -8.65
N ASP A 495 19.96 9.09 -8.97
CA ASP A 495 20.40 8.76 -10.32
C ASP A 495 19.88 7.36 -10.76
N TYR A 496 20.14 6.99 -12.01
CA TYR A 496 19.76 5.68 -12.56
C TYR A 496 20.55 4.55 -11.89
N ASN A 497 19.85 3.46 -11.59
CA ASN A 497 20.43 2.28 -10.97
C ASN A 497 21.26 1.49 -11.99
N ASP A 498 22.44 0.99 -11.58
CA ASP A 498 23.22 0.01 -12.35
C ASP A 498 22.45 -1.28 -12.64
N THR A 499 21.47 -1.60 -11.79
CA THR A 499 20.54 -2.72 -12.01
C THR A 499 19.39 -2.24 -12.90
N LYS A 500 19.24 -2.87 -14.05
CA LYS A 500 18.17 -2.62 -15.03
C LYS A 500 17.40 -3.90 -15.33
N PHE A 501 16.23 -3.77 -15.95
CA PHE A 501 15.56 -4.90 -16.59
C PHE A 501 15.80 -4.88 -18.10
N GLU A 502 15.77 -6.06 -18.72
CA GLU A 502 15.69 -6.19 -20.18
C GLU A 502 14.52 -7.10 -20.54
N PHE A 503 13.81 -6.75 -21.62
CA PHE A 503 12.77 -7.61 -22.17
C PHE A 503 12.88 -7.79 -23.68
N ASP A 504 12.46 -8.98 -24.12
CA ASP A 504 12.41 -9.40 -25.51
C ASP A 504 10.94 -9.45 -25.97
N LEU A 505 10.58 -8.62 -26.95
CA LEU A 505 9.24 -8.53 -27.53
C LEU A 505 9.24 -9.17 -28.93
N PRO A 506 8.62 -10.35 -29.14
CA PRO A 506 8.79 -11.13 -30.37
C PRO A 506 7.94 -10.65 -31.56
N VAL A 507 6.90 -9.85 -31.32
CA VAL A 507 5.96 -9.32 -32.34
C VAL A 507 5.59 -7.89 -31.93
N ALA A 508 5.45 -6.98 -32.90
CA ALA A 508 4.99 -5.62 -32.66
C ALA A 508 3.60 -5.62 -31.98
N ALA A 509 3.48 -4.88 -30.87
CA ALA A 509 2.30 -4.93 -30.01
C ALA A 509 2.13 -3.68 -29.14
N LYS A 510 0.88 -3.40 -28.78
CA LYS A 510 0.56 -2.51 -27.65
C LYS A 510 1.15 -3.08 -26.37
N THR A 511 1.95 -2.27 -25.68
CA THR A 511 2.71 -2.71 -24.51
C THR A 511 2.42 -1.78 -23.34
N VAL A 512 1.92 -2.34 -22.23
CA VAL A 512 1.81 -1.63 -20.95
C VAL A 512 2.99 -2.07 -20.08
N ILE A 513 3.78 -1.11 -19.60
CA ILE A 513 5.00 -1.36 -18.82
C ILE A 513 4.81 -0.73 -17.45
N VAL A 514 5.02 -1.51 -16.40
CA VAL A 514 4.85 -1.09 -15.01
C VAL A 514 6.05 -1.51 -14.18
N LEU A 515 6.65 -0.54 -13.51
CA LEU A 515 7.59 -0.76 -12.42
C LEU A 515 6.81 -0.61 -11.11
N SER A 516 6.65 -1.67 -10.34
CA SER A 516 6.05 -1.63 -9.01
C SER A 516 7.11 -1.82 -7.92
N GLN A 517 6.85 -1.27 -6.75
CA GLN A 517 7.46 -1.74 -5.50
C GLN A 517 6.50 -2.73 -4.82
N LEU A 518 6.92 -3.31 -3.69
CA LEU A 518 6.02 -4.09 -2.83
C LEU A 518 4.94 -3.18 -2.24
N ASP A 519 3.72 -3.68 -2.13
CA ASP A 519 2.69 -3.03 -1.34
C ASP A 519 3.03 -3.06 0.16
N THR A 520 3.16 -1.89 0.78
CA THR A 520 3.50 -1.73 2.20
C THR A 520 2.35 -1.99 3.16
N ARG A 521 1.09 -1.90 2.72
CA ARG A 521 -0.08 -2.01 3.62
C ARG A 521 -0.18 -3.38 4.27
N TYR A 522 0.03 -4.45 3.50
CA TYR A 522 -0.09 -5.82 4.02
C TYR A 522 1.03 -6.26 4.96
N PHE A 523 1.98 -5.37 5.25
CA PHE A 523 2.94 -5.47 6.34
C PHE A 523 3.06 -4.16 7.15
N MET A 524 1.96 -3.42 7.31
CA MET A 524 1.97 -2.11 7.96
C MET A 524 2.57 -2.15 9.37
N GLY A 525 3.38 -1.14 9.67
CA GLY A 525 4.25 -1.07 10.84
C GLY A 525 5.62 -1.76 10.68
N LEU A 526 5.83 -2.62 9.67
CA LEU A 526 7.15 -3.17 9.31
C LEU A 526 7.78 -2.50 8.08
N THR A 527 7.29 -1.32 7.70
CA THR A 527 7.76 -0.54 6.54
C THR A 527 9.14 0.07 6.76
N GLY A 528 9.46 0.43 8.01
CA GLY A 528 10.68 1.17 8.37
C GLY A 528 10.65 2.64 7.92
N GLN A 529 11.83 3.25 7.89
CA GLN A 529 12.03 4.70 7.77
C GLN A 529 12.12 5.25 6.34
N TYR A 530 11.97 4.41 5.31
CA TYR A 530 12.16 4.83 3.91
C TYR A 530 10.86 4.77 3.10
N THR A 531 10.58 5.83 2.34
CA THR A 531 9.59 5.82 1.27
C THR A 531 10.27 6.06 -0.09
N PHE A 532 9.72 5.48 -1.15
CA PHE A 532 10.36 5.48 -2.47
C PHE A 532 9.42 5.99 -3.55
N GLN A 533 9.95 6.86 -4.43
CA GLN A 533 9.29 7.29 -5.65
C GLN A 533 9.90 6.57 -6.85
N LEU A 534 9.05 6.08 -7.75
CA LEU A 534 9.44 5.24 -8.89
C LEU A 534 9.36 6.03 -10.21
N ALA A 535 10.37 5.85 -11.05
CA ALA A 535 10.38 6.28 -12.45
C ALA A 535 11.24 5.35 -13.30
N PHE A 536 11.05 5.35 -14.62
CA PHE A 536 11.95 4.64 -15.54
C PHE A 536 12.06 5.28 -16.91
N ARG A 537 13.14 4.98 -17.63
CA ARG A 537 13.27 5.22 -19.08
C ARG A 537 13.20 3.90 -19.84
N LEU A 538 12.33 3.83 -20.83
CA LEU A 538 12.35 2.75 -21.82
C LEU A 538 13.34 3.11 -22.94
N HIS A 539 14.32 2.24 -23.17
CA HIS A 539 15.23 2.30 -24.31
C HIS A 539 15.05 1.06 -25.18
N LYS A 540 15.33 1.18 -26.48
CA LYS A 540 15.59 0.02 -27.34
C LYS A 540 17.06 -0.39 -27.19
N SER A 541 17.36 -1.68 -27.16
CA SER A 541 18.67 -2.13 -26.67
C SER A 541 19.85 -1.59 -27.47
N GLY A 542 20.81 -0.99 -26.78
CA GLY A 542 21.96 -0.29 -27.36
C GLY A 542 21.68 1.13 -27.91
N GLU A 543 20.45 1.65 -27.85
CA GLU A 543 20.10 3.01 -28.30
C GLU A 543 20.16 4.03 -27.16
N LYS A 544 20.88 5.14 -27.36
CA LYS A 544 21.12 6.16 -26.32
C LYS A 544 19.91 7.02 -25.97
N GLN A 545 18.95 7.16 -26.88
CA GLN A 545 17.73 7.93 -26.65
C GLN A 545 16.65 7.03 -26.06
N HIS A 546 15.89 7.56 -25.11
CA HIS A 546 14.72 6.89 -24.57
C HIS A 546 13.54 7.05 -25.53
N ILE A 547 12.67 6.05 -25.58
CA ILE A 547 11.41 6.06 -26.34
C ILE A 547 10.34 6.80 -25.54
N ILE A 548 10.23 6.47 -24.25
CA ILE A 548 9.23 7.00 -23.34
C ILE A 548 9.73 6.90 -21.90
N ARG A 549 9.11 7.68 -21.00
CA ARG A 549 9.33 7.65 -19.56
C ARG A 549 8.10 7.05 -18.87
N GLY A 550 8.30 6.26 -17.83
CA GLY A 550 7.27 5.86 -16.88
C GLY A 550 7.34 6.73 -15.63
N TYR A 551 6.17 7.14 -15.13
CA TYR A 551 6.02 8.05 -13.98
C TYR A 551 5.07 7.44 -12.95
N SER A 552 5.22 7.82 -11.68
CA SER A 552 4.37 7.34 -10.57
C SER A 552 2.88 7.60 -10.83
N SER A 553 2.04 6.60 -10.53
CA SER A 553 0.58 6.63 -10.74
C SER A 553 -0.21 6.51 -9.42
N GLY A 554 0.44 6.89 -8.33
CA GLY A 554 0.20 6.46 -6.96
C GLY A 554 1.56 6.21 -6.30
N ASP A 555 1.57 5.53 -5.17
CA ASP A 555 2.80 5.25 -4.41
C ASP A 555 3.40 3.91 -4.84
N ARG A 556 2.56 2.92 -5.17
CA ARG A 556 3.01 1.54 -5.43
C ARG A 556 3.55 1.28 -6.84
N SER A 557 3.31 2.16 -7.81
CA SER A 557 3.69 1.90 -9.22
C SER A 557 4.03 3.13 -10.05
N ALA A 558 4.98 2.97 -10.98
CA ALA A 558 5.21 3.85 -12.11
C ALA A 558 4.84 3.14 -13.42
N THR A 559 4.10 3.83 -14.30
CA THR A 559 3.40 3.19 -15.43
C THR A 559 3.61 3.93 -16.77
N THR A 560 3.49 3.22 -17.88
CA THR A 560 3.37 3.81 -19.23
C THR A 560 2.69 2.83 -20.20
N GLU A 561 1.99 3.34 -21.22
CA GLU A 561 1.41 2.56 -22.33
C GLU A 561 1.97 3.08 -23.65
N VAL A 562 2.53 2.19 -24.47
CA VAL A 562 3.18 2.54 -25.74
C VAL A 562 3.05 1.39 -26.75
N ASP A 563 2.87 1.71 -28.03
CA ASP A 563 2.87 0.72 -29.11
C ASP A 563 4.32 0.52 -29.59
N LEU A 564 4.80 -0.74 -29.52
CA LEU A 564 6.21 -1.10 -29.76
C LEU A 564 6.36 -2.05 -30.94
N GLU A 565 7.51 -1.98 -31.60
CA GLU A 565 7.95 -2.91 -32.65
C GLU A 565 8.56 -4.20 -32.06
N ALA A 566 8.68 -5.25 -32.87
CA ALA A 566 9.41 -6.46 -32.46
C ALA A 566 10.90 -6.14 -32.21
N GLY A 567 11.43 -6.46 -31.03
CA GLY A 567 12.78 -6.07 -30.65
C GLY A 567 13.19 -6.38 -29.21
N LYS A 568 14.37 -5.89 -28.85
CA LYS A 568 14.93 -5.92 -27.49
C LYS A 568 14.84 -4.55 -26.85
N TYR A 569 14.47 -4.51 -25.58
CA TYR A 569 14.25 -3.29 -24.82
C TYR A 569 14.95 -3.34 -23.47
N GLU A 570 15.40 -2.18 -23.00
CA GLU A 570 16.06 -1.96 -21.71
C GLU A 570 15.21 -0.98 -20.90
N VAL A 571 14.95 -1.30 -19.63
CA VAL A 571 14.21 -0.44 -18.70
C VAL A 571 15.18 0.02 -17.61
N LEU A 572 15.61 1.28 -17.72
CA LEU A 572 16.55 1.91 -16.79
C LEU A 572 15.78 2.52 -15.61
N LEU A 573 16.11 2.09 -14.40
CA LEU A 573 15.37 2.40 -13.17
C LEU A 573 15.88 3.68 -12.52
N GLN A 574 15.01 4.68 -12.34
CA GLN A 574 15.29 5.84 -11.51
C GLN A 574 14.40 5.76 -10.27
N ILE A 575 15.03 5.57 -9.11
CA ILE A 575 14.33 5.38 -7.84
C ILE A 575 14.91 6.38 -6.86
N SER A 576 14.04 7.21 -6.31
CA SER A 576 14.40 8.20 -5.29
C SER A 576 13.89 7.72 -3.95
N GLY A 577 14.78 7.61 -2.96
CA GLY A 577 14.39 7.36 -1.58
C GLY A 577 14.28 8.67 -0.79
N LEU A 578 13.32 8.75 0.12
CA LEU A 578 13.30 9.71 1.22
C LEU A 578 13.39 8.92 2.53
N ARG A 579 14.15 9.44 3.50
CA ARG A 579 14.19 8.88 4.85
C ARG A 579 13.49 9.81 5.82
N ASP A 580 12.54 9.28 6.57
CA ASP A 580 11.92 9.96 7.70
C ASP A 580 12.43 9.34 9.02
N PRO A 581 13.23 10.08 9.82
CA PRO A 581 13.75 9.58 11.09
C PRO A 581 12.70 9.56 12.21
N THR A 582 11.52 10.14 12.01
CA THR A 582 10.42 10.13 13.00
C THR A 582 9.61 8.84 12.95
N LEU A 583 9.62 8.14 11.81
CA LEU A 583 9.01 6.80 11.70
C LEU A 583 9.81 5.77 12.52
N PRO A 584 9.14 4.79 13.15
CA PRO A 584 9.81 3.76 13.92
C PRO A 584 10.57 2.79 13.01
N LYS A 585 11.64 2.19 13.52
CA LYS A 585 12.39 1.18 12.77
C LYS A 585 11.79 -0.21 12.95
N ILE A 586 12.13 -1.11 12.04
CA ILE A 586 11.62 -2.49 12.04
C ILE A 586 12.06 -3.23 13.31
N GLU A 587 13.30 -3.03 13.77
CA GLU A 587 13.79 -3.61 15.02
C GLU A 587 13.08 -3.06 16.27
N ASP A 588 12.66 -1.80 16.26
CA ASP A 588 11.95 -1.18 17.38
C ASP A 588 10.52 -1.73 17.48
N VAL A 589 9.79 -1.80 16.36
CA VAL A 589 8.43 -2.35 16.29
C VAL A 589 8.41 -3.84 16.67
N VAL A 590 9.40 -4.63 16.22
CA VAL A 590 9.60 -6.02 16.67
C VAL A 590 9.80 -6.09 18.19
N THR A 591 10.64 -5.20 18.74
CA THR A 591 10.97 -5.17 20.18
C THR A 591 9.82 -4.68 21.07
N GLN A 592 8.90 -3.88 20.52
CA GLN A 592 7.65 -3.48 21.19
C GLN A 592 6.60 -4.61 21.17
N ASN A 593 6.46 -5.34 20.06
CA ASN A 593 5.33 -6.25 19.85
C ASN A 593 5.58 -7.73 20.26
N TRP A 594 6.82 -8.20 20.40
CA TRP A 594 7.13 -9.65 20.52
C TRP A 594 6.51 -10.39 21.73
N LEU A 595 6.21 -9.68 22.83
CA LEU A 595 5.48 -10.24 23.99
C LEU A 595 3.97 -10.04 23.84
N ALA A 596 3.51 -8.79 23.89
CA ALA A 596 2.09 -8.46 24.01
C ALA A 596 1.29 -8.84 22.75
N ARG A 597 1.80 -8.50 21.56
CA ARG A 597 1.10 -8.65 20.28
C ARG A 597 1.76 -9.73 19.41
N ARG A 598 2.24 -10.80 20.05
CA ARG A 598 3.02 -11.88 19.43
C ARG A 598 2.36 -12.48 18.19
N GLU A 599 1.06 -12.74 18.23
CA GLU A 599 0.36 -13.45 17.14
C GLU A 599 0.23 -12.53 15.90
N LYS A 600 -0.10 -11.25 16.13
CA LYS A 600 -0.06 -10.18 15.12
C LYS A 600 1.34 -10.05 14.51
N LEU A 601 2.39 -9.97 15.33
CA LEU A 601 3.78 -9.86 14.85
C LEU A 601 4.20 -11.07 13.99
N VAL A 602 3.76 -12.28 14.33
CA VAL A 602 4.04 -13.48 13.53
C VAL A 602 3.29 -13.47 12.19
N ALA A 603 2.05 -12.98 12.15
CA ALA A 603 1.27 -12.87 10.91
C ALA A 603 1.83 -11.79 9.98
N ILE A 604 1.97 -10.56 10.48
CA ILE A 604 2.45 -9.39 9.72
C ILE A 604 3.94 -9.57 9.35
N GLY A 605 4.75 -10.16 10.23
CA GLY A 605 6.13 -10.55 9.93
C GLY A 605 6.25 -11.64 8.85
N LEU A 606 5.30 -12.58 8.78
CA LEU A 606 5.24 -13.56 7.67
C LEU A 606 4.88 -12.88 6.35
N SER A 607 3.93 -11.94 6.36
CA SER A 607 3.62 -11.10 5.20
C SER A 607 4.86 -10.37 4.69
N TYR A 608 5.57 -9.66 5.58
CA TYR A 608 6.81 -8.94 5.26
C TYR A 608 7.89 -9.85 4.66
N ASP A 609 8.15 -11.00 5.29
CA ASP A 609 9.20 -11.93 4.87
C ASP A 609 8.86 -12.59 3.50
N VAL A 610 7.58 -12.88 3.24
CA VAL A 610 7.12 -13.37 1.93
C VAL A 610 7.22 -12.29 0.85
N ALA A 611 6.89 -11.04 1.18
CA ALA A 611 7.03 -9.88 0.29
C ALA A 611 8.48 -9.71 -0.16
N ASN A 612 9.39 -9.56 0.81
CA ASN A 612 10.79 -9.28 0.56
C ASN A 612 11.56 -10.46 -0.06
N ALA A 613 11.04 -11.69 0.04
CA ALA A 613 11.56 -12.83 -0.70
C ALA A 613 11.35 -12.74 -2.22
N LYS A 614 10.39 -11.96 -2.74
CA LYS A 614 10.24 -11.75 -4.20
C LYS A 614 11.51 -11.16 -4.82
N GLY A 615 12.22 -10.30 -4.10
CA GLY A 615 13.48 -9.70 -4.55
C GLY A 615 14.70 -10.64 -4.58
N GLN A 616 14.61 -11.84 -3.98
CA GLN A 616 15.75 -12.73 -3.72
C GLN A 616 15.93 -13.86 -4.76
N GLY A 617 15.31 -13.73 -5.94
CA GLY A 617 15.39 -14.73 -7.01
C GLY A 617 16.84 -15.00 -7.46
N LYS A 618 17.11 -16.26 -7.85
CA LYS A 618 18.40 -16.64 -8.46
C LYS A 618 18.44 -16.22 -9.92
N ASP A 619 19.18 -15.15 -10.21
CA ASP A 619 19.54 -14.78 -11.58
C ASP A 619 20.36 -15.91 -12.24
N PRO A 620 20.19 -16.18 -13.55
CA PRO A 620 21.02 -17.14 -14.27
C PRO A 620 22.44 -16.58 -14.43
N GLU A 621 23.43 -17.29 -13.91
CA GLU A 621 24.85 -16.96 -14.10
C GLU A 621 25.18 -16.92 -15.61
N PRO A 622 25.82 -15.84 -16.12
CA PRO A 622 26.11 -15.71 -17.54
C PRO A 622 27.04 -16.84 -17.99
N ALA A 623 26.63 -17.60 -18.99
CA ALA A 623 27.26 -18.86 -19.38
C ALA A 623 28.76 -18.71 -19.69
N ALA A 624 29.61 -19.05 -18.73
CA ALA A 624 31.05 -18.93 -18.84
C ALA A 624 31.58 -19.79 -20.01
N SER A 625 32.27 -19.15 -20.96
CA SER A 625 32.85 -19.85 -22.10
C SER A 625 33.89 -20.87 -21.63
N SER A 626 33.68 -22.15 -21.95
CA SER A 626 34.45 -23.27 -21.41
C SER A 626 35.89 -23.34 -21.94
N ALA A 627 36.80 -22.60 -21.30
CA ALA A 627 38.24 -22.71 -21.49
C ALA A 627 38.82 -23.78 -20.55
N THR A 628 39.18 -24.95 -21.09
CA THR A 628 39.72 -26.08 -20.32
C THR A 628 41.13 -25.81 -19.77
N ALA A 629 41.31 -26.01 -18.46
CA ALA A 629 42.62 -26.18 -17.83
C ALA A 629 42.61 -27.43 -16.92
N ALA A 630 43.70 -28.19 -16.93
CA ALA A 630 43.84 -29.47 -16.22
C ALA A 630 44.54 -29.29 -14.84
N PRO A 631 44.40 -30.25 -13.89
CA PRO A 631 44.62 -29.98 -12.47
C PRO A 631 46.06 -30.18 -11.97
N ALA A 632 46.34 -29.61 -10.79
CA ALA A 632 47.47 -29.94 -9.92
C ALA A 632 46.97 -30.51 -8.57
N ALA A 633 47.81 -31.30 -7.90
CA ALA A 633 47.44 -32.18 -6.79
C ALA A 633 47.77 -31.59 -5.37
N PRO A 634 47.23 -32.15 -4.27
CA PRO A 634 47.16 -31.47 -2.97
C PRO A 634 48.27 -31.85 -1.96
N SER A 635 48.29 -31.15 -0.81
CA SER A 635 48.97 -31.57 0.43
C SER A 635 48.12 -31.26 1.68
N THR A 636 48.43 -31.92 2.80
CA THR A 636 47.53 -32.17 3.95
C THR A 636 47.79 -31.31 5.22
N PRO A 637 46.84 -31.26 6.19
CA PRO A 637 46.84 -30.32 7.33
C PRO A 637 47.46 -30.84 8.64
N ALA A 638 47.45 -30.02 9.71
CA ALA A 638 47.82 -30.38 11.10
C ALA A 638 46.92 -29.68 12.16
N VAL A 639 46.60 -30.37 13.28
CA VAL A 639 45.60 -30.04 14.33
C VAL A 639 45.95 -30.83 15.62
N ALA A 640 45.74 -30.42 16.89
CA ALA A 640 45.42 -29.13 17.54
C ALA A 640 46.58 -28.73 18.50
N VAL A 641 46.53 -28.31 19.78
CA VAL A 641 45.56 -28.13 20.92
C VAL A 641 45.96 -26.83 21.67
N ASP A 642 45.14 -26.04 22.37
CA ASP A 642 44.08 -26.22 23.39
C ASP A 642 44.56 -26.47 24.85
N ALA A 643 44.21 -25.55 25.78
CA ALA A 643 44.21 -25.69 27.25
C ALA A 643 43.70 -24.41 28.00
N SER A 644 42.39 -24.34 28.20
CA SER A 644 41.57 -23.58 29.20
C SER A 644 42.18 -22.82 30.42
N ASN A 645 41.45 -21.74 30.83
CA ASN A 645 40.85 -21.46 32.17
C ASN A 645 41.44 -20.47 33.24
N ILE A 646 40.49 -19.76 33.89
CA ILE A 646 40.41 -19.18 35.27
C ILE A 646 40.97 -17.75 35.59
N ASP A 647 40.02 -16.81 35.68
CA ASP A 647 39.70 -15.77 36.71
C ASP A 647 40.74 -15.31 37.79
N SER A 648 40.85 -13.98 38.02
CA SER A 648 40.87 -13.35 39.37
C SER A 648 40.85 -11.79 39.41
N THR A 649 39.78 -11.22 39.97
CA THR A 649 39.64 -10.00 40.81
C THR A 649 40.70 -8.87 40.94
N ALA A 650 40.24 -7.62 40.66
CA ALA A 650 40.21 -6.42 41.56
C ALA A 650 41.40 -5.43 41.79
N ALA A 651 40.98 -4.21 42.19
CA ALA A 651 41.65 -3.17 43.02
C ALA A 651 42.39 -1.97 42.38
N ALA A 652 41.62 -0.88 42.16
CA ALA A 652 41.84 0.52 42.60
C ALA A 652 43.20 1.24 42.49
N GLY A 653 43.17 2.45 41.92
CA GLY A 653 44.17 3.51 42.09
C GLY A 653 43.61 4.88 41.66
N THR A 654 43.44 5.81 42.60
CA THR A 654 42.92 7.17 42.36
C THR A 654 44.02 8.22 42.46
N ASP A 655 43.98 9.23 41.61
CA ASP A 655 44.44 10.58 41.96
C ASP A 655 43.67 11.64 41.14
N VAL A 656 43.70 12.89 41.59
CA VAL A 656 42.78 13.96 41.15
C VAL A 656 43.52 15.24 40.74
N ASP A 657 43.00 15.99 39.75
CA ASP A 657 43.03 17.46 39.81
C ASP A 657 41.98 18.18 38.92
N ALA A 658 41.65 19.41 39.33
CA ALA A 658 41.12 20.59 38.62
C ALA A 658 40.27 20.43 37.33
N THR A 659 38.96 20.33 37.54
CA THR A 659 37.89 21.15 36.89
C THR A 659 38.22 22.09 35.70
N PHE A 660 37.48 21.90 34.60
CA PHE A 660 36.77 23.02 33.96
C PHE A 660 35.47 22.51 33.32
N THR A 661 34.32 23.02 33.76
CA THR A 661 33.00 22.61 33.26
C THR A 661 32.62 23.40 32.01
N VAL A 662 32.29 22.68 30.94
CA VAL A 662 31.52 23.19 29.80
C VAL A 662 30.29 22.30 29.73
N ASP A 663 29.09 22.88 29.73
CA ASP A 663 27.86 22.11 29.56
C ASP A 663 27.86 21.47 28.17
N THR A 664 27.82 20.13 28.14
CA THR A 664 27.70 19.32 26.93
C THR A 664 26.40 18.52 26.92
N ASP A 665 25.35 19.07 27.53
CA ASP A 665 23.96 18.70 27.24
C ASP A 665 23.56 19.28 25.87
N ALA A 666 24.27 18.82 24.84
CA ALA A 666 23.79 18.84 23.48
C ALA A 666 22.90 17.61 23.32
N ASP A 667 21.68 17.80 22.81
CA ASP A 667 20.81 16.69 22.44
C ASP A 667 21.57 15.70 21.54
N PRO A 668 21.40 14.38 21.72
CA PRO A 668 21.97 13.41 20.80
C PRO A 668 21.44 13.70 19.39
N ALA A 669 22.36 13.93 18.45
CA ALA A 669 22.02 14.35 17.10
C ALA A 669 21.07 13.33 16.42
N PRO A 670 20.20 13.77 15.48
CA PRO A 670 19.23 12.90 14.84
C PRO A 670 19.90 11.83 13.95
N THR A 671 20.18 10.67 14.57
CA THR A 671 20.55 9.37 14.00
C THR A 671 21.82 9.34 13.12
N ASP A 672 22.97 8.95 13.71
CA ASP A 672 24.23 8.62 13.03
C ASP A 672 24.19 7.34 12.15
N ALA A 673 23.02 6.99 11.61
CA ALA A 673 22.82 5.77 10.83
C ALA A 673 23.03 6.04 9.32
N PRO A 674 23.99 5.38 8.65
CA PRO A 674 24.30 5.65 7.24
C PRO A 674 23.14 5.29 6.30
N TRP A 675 23.23 5.78 5.06
CA TRP A 675 22.26 5.52 4.00
C TRP A 675 22.32 4.07 3.51
N ASP A 676 21.36 3.27 3.99
CA ASP A 676 21.21 1.85 3.73
C ASP A 676 19.96 1.51 2.89
N ALA A 677 19.31 2.51 2.30
CA ALA A 677 18.03 2.40 1.59
C ALA A 677 17.97 1.26 0.54
N VAL A 678 17.17 0.23 0.81
CA VAL A 678 16.92 -0.92 -0.07
C VAL A 678 15.45 -0.94 -0.49
N CYS A 679 15.19 -1.13 -1.78
CA CYS A 679 13.84 -1.31 -2.32
C CYS A 679 13.74 -2.69 -3.02
N VAL A 680 12.54 -3.29 -3.02
CA VAL A 680 12.23 -4.51 -3.79
C VAL A 680 11.26 -4.11 -4.89
N VAL A 681 11.70 -4.25 -6.14
CA VAL A 681 10.97 -3.78 -7.32
C VAL A 681 10.69 -4.88 -8.31
N GLY A 682 9.53 -4.80 -8.96
CA GLY A 682 9.06 -5.72 -9.98
C GLY A 682 8.71 -5.01 -11.27
N LEU A 683 9.33 -5.44 -12.38
CA LEU A 683 8.85 -5.04 -13.71
C LEU A 683 7.76 -6.00 -14.15
N LYS A 684 6.60 -5.46 -14.53
CA LYS A 684 5.49 -6.14 -15.22
C LYS A 684 5.40 -5.58 -16.65
N VAL A 685 5.32 -6.45 -17.65
CA VAL A 685 5.11 -6.08 -19.07
C VAL A 685 3.89 -6.85 -19.58
N PHE A 686 2.85 -6.12 -19.97
CA PHE A 686 1.60 -6.67 -20.48
C PHE A 686 1.51 -6.47 -22.00
N THR A 687 1.16 -7.52 -22.74
CA THR A 687 1.02 -7.52 -24.20
C THR A 687 -0.16 -8.37 -24.68
N PRO A 688 -1.01 -7.90 -25.61
CA PRO A 688 -2.12 -8.68 -26.15
C PRO A 688 -1.65 -9.63 -27.25
N GLY A 689 -2.19 -10.86 -27.28
CA GLY A 689 -1.94 -11.87 -28.33
C GLY A 689 -0.51 -12.42 -28.42
N THR A 690 0.43 -11.87 -27.65
CA THR A 690 1.84 -12.25 -27.58
C THR A 690 2.35 -12.15 -26.14
N ALA A 691 3.54 -12.69 -25.87
CA ALA A 691 4.16 -12.69 -24.54
C ALA A 691 5.64 -12.28 -24.63
N ALA A 692 6.03 -11.31 -23.81
CA ALA A 692 7.43 -10.95 -23.62
C ALA A 692 8.19 -12.00 -22.77
N ALA A 693 9.51 -11.95 -22.80
CA ALA A 693 10.38 -12.59 -21.80
C ALA A 693 11.21 -11.51 -21.08
N ILE A 694 11.32 -11.61 -19.75
CA ILE A 694 12.01 -10.61 -18.91
C ILE A 694 13.20 -11.24 -18.18
N ARG A 695 14.30 -10.50 -18.11
CA ARG A 695 15.46 -10.77 -17.25
C ARG A 695 15.89 -9.52 -16.48
N VAL A 696 16.51 -9.73 -15.33
CA VAL A 696 17.24 -8.69 -14.60
C VAL A 696 18.69 -8.67 -15.09
N VAL A 697 19.29 -7.49 -15.19
CA VAL A 697 20.72 -7.30 -15.45
C VAL A 697 21.30 -6.47 -14.31
N LYS A 698 22.16 -7.11 -13.50
CA LYS A 698 22.89 -6.51 -12.37
C LYS A 698 24.33 -6.17 -12.78
N PRO A 699 24.97 -5.18 -12.14
CA PRO A 699 26.38 -4.88 -12.38
C PRO A 699 27.28 -6.07 -12.01
N THR A 700 28.19 -6.43 -12.91
CA THR A 700 29.18 -7.49 -12.64
C THR A 700 30.21 -6.98 -11.64
N ALA A 701 30.53 -7.75 -10.60
CA ALA A 701 31.44 -7.36 -9.50
C ALA A 701 32.94 -7.27 -9.88
N ALA A 702 33.26 -6.87 -11.12
CA ALA A 702 34.61 -6.92 -11.68
C ALA A 702 34.89 -5.78 -12.69
N ALA A 703 34.65 -4.52 -12.28
CA ALA A 703 35.21 -3.35 -12.93
C ALA A 703 35.64 -2.31 -11.87
N PRO A 704 36.94 -1.95 -11.77
CA PRO A 704 37.34 -0.79 -10.97
C PRO A 704 36.83 0.50 -11.63
N ALA A 705 36.51 1.51 -10.84
CA ALA A 705 35.97 2.78 -11.32
C ALA A 705 36.98 3.54 -12.22
N VAL A 706 36.88 3.35 -13.54
CA VAL A 706 37.73 4.00 -14.54
C VAL A 706 36.86 4.69 -15.59
N GLY A 707 36.65 6.00 -15.39
CA GLY A 707 35.91 6.87 -16.29
C GLY A 707 34.40 6.86 -16.06
N LYS A 708 33.87 7.94 -15.45
CA LYS A 708 32.43 8.21 -15.46
C LYS A 708 31.96 8.33 -16.92
N ALA A 709 31.06 7.45 -17.34
CA ALA A 709 30.30 7.65 -18.57
C ALA A 709 29.12 8.59 -18.25
N ASN A 710 29.25 9.89 -18.50
CA ASN A 710 28.14 10.82 -18.35
C ASN A 710 26.98 10.39 -19.28
N LEU A 711 25.94 9.81 -18.69
CA LEU A 711 24.68 9.47 -19.36
C LEU A 711 23.60 10.54 -19.16
N ASP A 712 23.92 11.63 -18.46
CA ASP A 712 23.16 12.87 -18.57
C ASP A 712 23.58 13.64 -19.83
N VAL A 713 22.56 14.03 -20.60
CA VAL A 713 22.62 14.80 -21.85
C VAL A 713 21.47 15.82 -21.91
N ASP A 714 20.79 16.08 -20.79
CA ASP A 714 19.87 17.23 -20.60
C ASP A 714 20.58 18.37 -19.81
N ASP A 715 21.92 18.32 -19.72
CA ASP A 715 22.83 19.29 -19.10
C ASP A 715 22.89 20.63 -19.90
N PRO A 716 22.42 21.76 -19.33
CA PRO A 716 22.41 23.05 -20.01
C PRO A 716 23.79 23.71 -20.16
N GLU A 717 24.81 23.32 -19.38
CA GLU A 717 26.16 23.91 -19.49
C GLU A 717 26.88 23.45 -20.78
N LYS A 718 26.58 22.24 -21.26
CA LYS A 718 27.07 21.75 -22.58
C LYS A 718 26.45 22.50 -23.75
N ASP A 719 25.14 22.68 -23.76
CA ASP A 719 24.46 23.35 -24.87
C ASP A 719 24.77 24.87 -24.92
N ALA A 720 25.15 25.46 -23.77
CA ALA A 720 25.71 26.80 -23.70
C ALA A 720 27.15 26.88 -24.27
N THR A 721 27.99 25.86 -24.06
CA THR A 721 29.41 25.89 -24.46
C THR A 721 29.66 25.55 -25.93
N GLU A 722 28.90 24.64 -26.56
CA GLU A 722 29.05 24.37 -27.99
C GLU A 722 28.64 25.55 -28.90
N LYS A 723 27.76 26.43 -28.43
CA LYS A 723 27.27 27.60 -29.19
C LYS A 723 28.26 28.79 -29.22
N VAL A 724 29.37 28.72 -28.50
CA VAL A 724 30.42 29.75 -28.48
C VAL A 724 31.64 29.36 -29.36
N ALA A 725 31.63 28.16 -29.95
CA ALA A 725 32.77 27.58 -30.66
C ALA A 725 32.52 27.31 -32.17
N LYS A 726 31.78 28.18 -32.86
CA LYS A 726 31.53 28.16 -34.32
C LYS A 726 31.58 29.55 -34.93
#